data_AF-A0A2D5Z8R1-F1
#
_entry.id   AF-A0A2D5Z8R1-F1
#
_cell.length_a   1.000
_cell.length_b   1.000
_cell.length_c   1.000
_cell.angle_alpha   90.00
_cell.angle_beta   90.00
_cell.angle_gamma   90.00
#
_symmetry.space_group_name_H-M   'P 1'
#
loop_
_entity.id
_entity.type
_entity.pdbx_description
1 polymer ?
#
loop_
_entity_poly.entity_id
_entity_poly.type
_entity_poly.pdbx_seq_one_letter_code
_entity_poly.pdbx_strand_id
1 'polypeptide(L)'
;MAYGKDHLQDWRIEMAPRIPLFGLATLVFLASSARLPAGTGTWQRIEGGDWSNPSYWSGVVPNGIGDVARFCAHRPLDDAEITLDVPVTLGTIQFETRHDLTIRGNTLTLHGAGTDDATITMGLESGHLAIAADVDLVSDTTVRGRARIETPLLFQRLVRGDGHLTIEHGHVFLTQDSTYTGTTIIDGGLVRATHQNGFGSASAPTVVGGRNAAIELWVPIGESIRLDNASGFAFTGAIVSHGGSGTRTISGDVDLGSVGSYVGGHRHAVIGGAVTGGFLRKVGSGALTLTGALSFTGRAEVGRDGEGGSLGVRDQAAFHTTSELIANAGGSIGAIGSAEASDMIGDTVPLTLNGGRFGFRGSGGTDSTEHVGSITLNRNLSGIIVSQSSDLLTSTLVAEAVARRSGAIVEFANGDRGALGGGATTDPRVLFSNAPDVDNGIMGGWALVTDERSFLSDFATYHLVHGVRSIGAGGRPAQVSGAAATANVLAEDSLNPLVADTTINSLKIANNDPPDTPIDLDLGTHALNIDSGGMLRQFRNATTIFNGRLTAGGTRPGAELFATIKQATTTISASIVDNAGGAVGLTKSGRGTLVISGHNSYSGPTVVNGAGLGSTESGMLIVTAPEAIPSDNTVIVNGGEYRINFDTDVPIDLGGLELRDGGAITTQFGSVAENFDVTIDAGTYTFESGTVVAKLAGDGTLSKRTDGTVRLKGDNAGLTGDVIVHDGLLVAEHRRAAGTGRVTVHDAGRFILEADTVSTDVVLAGGELAPANPENTVGSHRTLIGSVEVTADSRILSYDGLAIGQVDTVDLDLQGPITISPNVVLEIIGPNGLDVFGDLNLGAGAELRAEQQEISVMPTAGSVIGGSGTIDASVVIANGAVVSPGLSTGALNLANATLDDGGFYDWEIRDAEGSAGSGHDLLNVADDLVMAASSSNPFRIRVRGLGPGGAAGAISRFHRGRGYEWPIASAGQLLQFNPATIAIDTSEFETHNPVDVGSRFSVAASDNRIILRYEVVPEPATSAVLSLGAILLAGRCGRRCVSIHRPFSSSAVADERDETDDDQGAENDEDCQGDTSHDGTHGQTLIHRSRTEVDRMSTKVNAAFRTLNRVQHDQRAAFRTWHTGVGAVSIVGESKRVVF
;
A
#
# COMPACT_ATOMS: atom_id res chain seq x y z
N MET A 1 31.62 7.88 -48.39
CA MET A 1 32.44 7.17 -49.42
C MET A 1 31.90 5.74 -49.53
N ALA A 2 32.04 5.09 -50.70
CA ALA A 2 31.40 3.80 -51.07
C ALA A 2 32.15 2.56 -50.53
N TYR A 3 31.75 1.28 -50.67
CA TYR A 3 30.68 0.51 -51.38
C TYR A 3 29.91 -0.39 -50.36
N GLY A 4 28.92 -1.27 -50.62
CA GLY A 4 28.17 -1.85 -51.78
C GLY A 4 27.47 -3.16 -51.30
N LYS A 5 26.49 -3.84 -51.94
CA LYS A 5 25.83 -3.75 -53.26
C LYS A 5 24.46 -4.51 -53.29
N ASP A 6 23.61 -4.18 -54.27
CA ASP A 6 22.63 -4.96 -55.08
C ASP A 6 22.00 -6.28 -54.52
N HIS A 7 20.68 -6.39 -54.27
CA HIS A 7 19.52 -6.62 -55.20
C HIS A 7 19.46 -8.05 -55.84
N LEU A 8 18.35 -8.79 -56.07
CA LEU A 8 16.87 -8.63 -55.90
C LEU A 8 16.12 -10.00 -56.11
N GLN A 9 14.84 -10.09 -55.69
CA GLN A 9 13.67 -10.82 -56.28
C GLN A 9 13.29 -12.33 -56.09
N ASP A 10 12.07 -12.51 -55.52
CA ASP A 10 10.83 -13.21 -56.00
C ASP A 10 10.58 -14.75 -56.02
N TRP A 11 9.28 -15.07 -55.88
CA TRP A 11 8.65 -16.40 -55.65
C TRP A 11 8.26 -17.25 -56.89
N ARG A 12 8.13 -18.59 -56.71
CA ARG A 12 7.24 -19.61 -57.37
C ARG A 12 7.49 -20.99 -56.70
N ILE A 13 6.55 -21.87 -56.29
CA ILE A 13 5.30 -22.49 -56.81
C ILE A 13 5.51 -23.73 -57.72
N GLU A 14 4.83 -24.84 -57.34
CA GLU A 14 4.54 -26.13 -58.04
C GLU A 14 5.68 -27.18 -58.23
N MET A 15 5.52 -28.50 -58.05
CA MET A 15 4.50 -29.45 -58.58
C MET A 15 4.34 -30.76 -57.76
N ALA A 16 3.21 -31.48 -57.94
CA ALA A 16 2.94 -32.87 -57.47
C ALA A 16 3.02 -33.91 -58.64
N PRO A 17 3.01 -35.25 -58.39
CA PRO A 17 1.82 -36.04 -58.80
C PRO A 17 1.50 -37.42 -58.10
N ARG A 18 0.24 -37.59 -57.67
CA ARG A 18 -0.76 -38.68 -57.94
C ARG A 18 -0.52 -40.23 -57.74
N ILE A 19 -1.35 -40.82 -56.83
CA ILE A 19 -2.33 -41.98 -57.02
C ILE A 19 -1.77 -43.44 -57.14
N PRO A 20 -2.36 -44.53 -56.57
CA PRO A 20 -3.81 -44.87 -56.44
C PRO A 20 -4.38 -45.49 -55.13
N LEU A 21 -5.70 -45.74 -55.19
CA LEU A 21 -6.70 -46.21 -54.20
C LEU A 21 -6.69 -47.72 -53.86
N PHE A 22 -6.97 -48.06 -52.60
CA PHE A 22 -7.87 -49.11 -52.05
C PHE A 22 -8.05 -48.77 -50.55
N GLY A 23 -9.19 -48.94 -49.86
CA GLY A 23 -10.47 -49.52 -50.23
C GLY A 23 -11.17 -50.19 -49.03
N LEU A 24 -11.51 -49.44 -47.97
CA LEU A 24 -12.37 -49.95 -46.87
C LEU A 24 -13.23 -48.81 -46.30
N ALA A 25 -14.56 -48.97 -46.34
CA ALA A 25 -15.51 -48.00 -45.79
C ALA A 25 -15.89 -48.41 -44.37
N THR A 26 -15.27 -47.78 -43.36
CA THR A 26 -15.75 -47.85 -41.97
C THR A 26 -16.67 -46.67 -41.71
N LEU A 27 -17.90 -46.96 -41.28
CA LEU A 27 -18.93 -45.97 -40.99
C LEU A 27 -18.55 -45.18 -39.73
N VAL A 28 -17.86 -44.06 -39.87
CA VAL A 28 -17.60 -43.15 -38.74
C VAL A 28 -18.89 -42.38 -38.45
N PHE A 29 -19.54 -42.72 -37.34
CA PHE A 29 -20.55 -41.85 -36.75
C PHE A 29 -19.90 -40.50 -36.43
N LEU A 30 -20.42 -39.43 -37.04
CA LEU A 30 -20.29 -38.09 -36.49
C LEU A 30 -21.14 -38.02 -35.23
N ALA A 31 -20.62 -38.62 -34.14
CA ALA A 31 -21.02 -38.21 -32.81
C ALA A 31 -20.54 -36.77 -32.65
N SER A 32 -21.47 -35.81 -32.72
CA SER A 32 -21.24 -34.54 -32.05
C SER A 32 -20.93 -34.87 -30.60
N SER A 33 -19.70 -34.62 -30.16
CA SER A 33 -19.33 -34.65 -28.76
C SER A 33 -20.10 -33.54 -28.06
N ALA A 34 -21.34 -33.83 -27.67
CA ALA A 34 -22.03 -33.06 -26.66
C ALA A 34 -21.08 -33.04 -25.45
N ARG A 35 -20.65 -31.84 -25.04
CA ARG A 35 -19.85 -31.66 -23.83
C ARG A 35 -20.62 -32.38 -22.71
N LEU A 36 -20.03 -33.43 -22.15
CA LEU A 36 -20.47 -33.91 -20.85
C LEU A 36 -20.23 -32.74 -19.88
N PRO A 37 -21.24 -32.30 -19.10
CA PRO A 37 -21.02 -31.25 -18.12
C PRO A 37 -19.97 -31.73 -17.12
N ALA A 38 -19.05 -30.84 -16.76
CA ALA A 38 -18.02 -31.11 -15.75
C ALA A 38 -18.66 -31.63 -14.45
N GLY A 39 -18.14 -32.73 -13.94
CA GLY A 39 -18.58 -33.31 -12.68
C GLY A 39 -18.14 -32.45 -11.51
N THR A 40 -19.08 -31.87 -10.77
CA THR A 40 -18.78 -31.18 -9.50
C THR A 40 -19.04 -32.10 -8.31
N GLY A 41 -18.05 -32.23 -7.44
CA GLY A 41 -18.14 -32.96 -6.18
C GLY A 41 -17.65 -32.12 -5.01
N THR A 42 -18.33 -32.20 -3.87
CA THR A 42 -17.91 -31.53 -2.62
C THR A 42 -17.55 -32.57 -1.56
N TRP A 43 -16.35 -32.49 -0.99
CA TRP A 43 -15.87 -33.41 0.03
C TRP A 43 -16.63 -33.22 1.36
N GLN A 44 -17.09 -34.32 1.96
CA GLN A 44 -17.93 -34.31 3.16
C GLN A 44 -17.27 -34.96 4.39
N ARG A 45 -16.09 -35.58 4.27
CA ARG A 45 -15.49 -36.36 5.37
C ARG A 45 -14.43 -35.59 6.16
N ILE A 46 -14.67 -35.48 7.48
CA ILE A 46 -13.86 -34.75 8.46
C ILE A 46 -12.44 -35.32 8.66
N GLU A 47 -12.26 -36.64 8.58
CA GLU A 47 -10.99 -37.33 8.90
C GLU A 47 -10.12 -37.65 7.66
N GLY A 48 -10.37 -36.99 6.51
CA GLY A 48 -9.76 -37.38 5.23
C GLY A 48 -10.20 -38.77 4.73
N GLY A 49 -9.35 -39.45 3.95
CA GLY A 49 -9.60 -40.80 3.40
C GLY A 49 -9.43 -40.94 1.89
N ASP A 50 -9.80 -42.12 1.37
CA ASP A 50 -9.62 -42.50 -0.04
C ASP A 50 -10.53 -41.71 -0.99
N TRP A 51 -9.96 -41.14 -2.05
CA TRP A 51 -10.65 -40.29 -3.03
C TRP A 51 -11.78 -41.02 -3.75
N SER A 52 -11.57 -42.28 -4.13
CA SER A 52 -12.51 -43.04 -4.95
C SER A 52 -13.83 -43.41 -4.26
N ASN A 53 -13.93 -43.22 -2.93
CA ASN A 53 -15.10 -43.63 -2.16
C ASN A 53 -16.28 -42.65 -2.35
N PRO A 54 -17.39 -43.06 -2.98
CA PRO A 54 -18.52 -42.15 -3.24
C PRO A 54 -19.22 -41.65 -1.99
N SER A 55 -19.09 -42.31 -0.84
CA SER A 55 -19.72 -41.85 0.41
C SER A 55 -19.01 -40.66 1.06
N TYR A 56 -17.87 -40.22 0.53
CA TYR A 56 -17.16 -39.02 1.00
C TYR A 56 -17.46 -37.78 0.16
N TRP A 57 -18.27 -37.90 -0.90
CA TRP A 57 -18.59 -36.83 -1.84
C TRP A 57 -20.09 -36.52 -1.88
N SER A 58 -20.42 -35.22 -1.85
CA SER A 58 -21.71 -34.68 -2.30
C SER A 58 -21.64 -34.45 -3.81
N GLY A 59 -22.63 -34.90 -4.57
CA GLY A 59 -22.61 -34.82 -6.03
C GLY A 59 -21.97 -36.05 -6.67
N VAL A 60 -21.02 -35.85 -7.60
CA VAL A 60 -20.23 -36.94 -8.19
C VAL A 60 -18.85 -37.05 -7.53
N VAL A 61 -18.19 -38.20 -7.68
CA VAL A 61 -16.75 -38.33 -7.38
C VAL A 61 -15.98 -37.67 -8.53
N PRO A 62 -15.28 -36.54 -8.33
CA PRO A 62 -14.60 -35.83 -9.40
C PRO A 62 -13.39 -36.65 -9.90
N ASN A 63 -13.37 -37.03 -11.17
CA ASN A 63 -12.23 -37.73 -11.79
C ASN A 63 -12.36 -37.69 -13.33
N GLY A 64 -12.22 -36.49 -13.90
CA GLY A 64 -12.50 -36.20 -15.30
C GLY A 64 -11.91 -34.87 -15.75
N ILE A 65 -11.77 -34.69 -17.06
CA ILE A 65 -11.30 -33.45 -17.67
C ILE A 65 -12.35 -32.36 -17.42
N GLY A 66 -11.95 -31.23 -16.82
CA GLY A 66 -12.86 -30.17 -16.41
C GLY A 66 -13.58 -30.41 -15.08
N ASP A 67 -13.50 -31.59 -14.45
CA ASP A 67 -14.21 -31.88 -13.19
C ASP A 67 -13.73 -30.98 -12.04
N VAL A 68 -14.65 -30.66 -11.13
CA VAL A 68 -14.46 -29.72 -10.01
C VAL A 68 -14.49 -30.47 -8.68
N ALA A 69 -13.39 -30.43 -7.93
CA ALA A 69 -13.33 -30.89 -6.55
C ALA A 69 -13.40 -29.71 -5.57
N ARG A 70 -14.44 -29.68 -4.73
CA ARG A 70 -14.65 -28.65 -3.70
C ARG A 70 -14.36 -29.18 -2.30
N PHE A 71 -13.64 -28.41 -1.50
CA PHE A 71 -13.34 -28.67 -0.10
C PHE A 71 -13.90 -27.51 0.75
N CYS A 72 -15.22 -27.45 0.87
CA CYS A 72 -15.95 -26.40 1.58
C CYS A 72 -16.79 -26.99 2.73
N ALA A 73 -16.16 -27.22 3.88
CA ALA A 73 -16.80 -27.82 5.04
C ALA A 73 -17.25 -26.75 6.05
N HIS A 74 -18.57 -26.53 6.17
CA HIS A 74 -19.19 -25.73 7.24
C HIS A 74 -19.13 -26.41 8.64
N ARG A 75 -18.18 -27.32 8.84
CA ARG A 75 -17.94 -28.08 10.08
C ARG A 75 -16.44 -28.32 10.21
N PRO A 76 -15.90 -28.43 11.45
CA PRO A 76 -14.47 -28.62 11.64
C PRO A 76 -14.00 -29.86 10.89
N LEU A 77 -13.01 -29.66 10.01
CA LEU A 77 -12.06 -30.71 9.65
C LEU A 77 -11.03 -30.71 10.78
N ASP A 78 -10.58 -31.87 11.25
CA ASP A 78 -9.23 -31.93 11.83
C ASP A 78 -8.24 -31.91 10.64
N ASP A 79 -6.93 -31.70 10.86
CA ASP A 79 -5.92 -31.69 9.79
C ASP A 79 -6.11 -32.92 8.87
N ALA A 80 -6.56 -32.68 7.64
CA ALA A 80 -7.22 -33.69 6.83
C ALA A 80 -6.25 -34.29 5.81
N GLU A 81 -6.27 -35.62 5.68
CA GLU A 81 -5.37 -36.32 4.76
C GLU A 81 -6.16 -37.14 3.74
N ILE A 82 -6.27 -36.60 2.52
CA ILE A 82 -6.98 -37.23 1.42
C ILE A 82 -5.99 -38.05 0.61
N THR A 83 -6.30 -39.33 0.45
CA THR A 83 -5.45 -40.29 -0.27
C THR A 83 -6.04 -40.54 -1.66
N LEU A 84 -5.29 -40.15 -2.69
CA LEU A 84 -5.49 -40.52 -4.09
C LEU A 84 -5.15 -42.01 -4.23
N ASP A 85 -6.10 -42.87 -3.88
CA ASP A 85 -6.01 -44.34 -3.96
C ASP A 85 -6.02 -44.86 -5.40
N VAL A 86 -6.52 -44.04 -6.31
CA VAL A 86 -6.44 -44.16 -7.77
C VAL A 86 -5.85 -42.87 -8.38
N PRO A 87 -5.32 -42.90 -9.62
CA PRO A 87 -5.03 -41.67 -10.35
C PRO A 87 -6.29 -40.80 -10.54
N VAL A 88 -6.15 -39.49 -10.40
CA VAL A 88 -7.26 -38.53 -10.44
C VAL A 88 -6.97 -37.43 -11.46
N THR A 89 -7.94 -37.13 -12.33
CA THR A 89 -7.91 -35.97 -13.24
C THR A 89 -8.94 -34.93 -12.80
N LEU A 90 -8.59 -33.65 -12.80
CA LEU A 90 -9.48 -32.53 -12.48
C LEU A 90 -9.24 -31.33 -13.40
N GLY A 91 -10.29 -30.56 -13.66
CA GLY A 91 -10.17 -29.20 -14.18
C GLY A 91 -9.98 -28.17 -13.06
N THR A 92 -10.70 -28.32 -11.93
CA THR A 92 -10.67 -27.33 -10.85
C THR A 92 -10.55 -27.97 -9.48
N ILE A 93 -9.71 -27.38 -8.62
CA ILE A 93 -9.67 -27.61 -7.18
C ILE A 93 -10.10 -26.32 -6.48
N GLN A 94 -11.14 -26.37 -5.66
CA GLN A 94 -11.57 -25.26 -4.81
C GLN A 94 -11.40 -25.65 -3.35
N PHE A 95 -10.64 -24.86 -2.59
CA PHE A 95 -10.27 -25.14 -1.21
C PHE A 95 -10.72 -23.99 -0.32
N GLU A 96 -11.74 -24.20 0.51
CA GLU A 96 -12.50 -23.18 1.23
C GLU A 96 -12.69 -23.63 2.70
N THR A 97 -11.59 -23.79 3.45
CA THR A 97 -11.62 -24.35 4.82
C THR A 97 -10.39 -24.00 5.68
N ARG A 98 -10.62 -23.55 6.92
CA ARG A 98 -9.63 -23.14 7.95
C ARG A 98 -8.61 -24.18 8.39
N HIS A 99 -8.65 -25.38 7.82
CA HIS A 99 -7.92 -26.55 8.31
C HIS A 99 -6.92 -27.00 7.27
N ASP A 100 -5.76 -27.47 7.71
CA ASP A 100 -4.72 -27.97 6.82
C ASP A 100 -5.22 -29.20 6.06
N LEU A 101 -4.96 -29.24 4.75
CA LEU A 101 -5.36 -30.34 3.87
C LEU A 101 -4.14 -30.87 3.12
N THR A 102 -3.84 -32.15 3.30
CA THR A 102 -2.83 -32.86 2.52
C THR A 102 -3.49 -33.84 1.55
N ILE A 103 -3.31 -33.61 0.25
CA ILE A 103 -3.67 -34.54 -0.83
C ILE A 103 -2.42 -35.36 -1.18
N ARG A 104 -2.45 -36.69 -0.99
CA ARG A 104 -1.28 -37.58 -1.23
C ARG A 104 -1.64 -38.82 -2.03
N GLY A 105 -0.66 -39.52 -2.59
CA GLY A 105 -0.86 -40.86 -3.16
C GLY A 105 -0.47 -40.97 -4.64
N ASN A 106 -1.37 -41.51 -5.46
CA ASN A 106 -1.20 -41.59 -6.92
C ASN A 106 -1.15 -40.19 -7.57
N THR A 107 -0.80 -40.14 -8.86
CA THR A 107 -0.72 -38.90 -9.63
C THR A 107 -2.05 -38.14 -9.68
N LEU A 108 -1.96 -36.82 -9.47
CA LEU A 108 -2.99 -35.83 -9.73
C LEU A 108 -2.73 -35.16 -11.08
N THR A 109 -3.66 -35.28 -12.02
CA THR A 109 -3.59 -34.66 -13.35
C THR A 109 -4.49 -33.43 -13.39
N LEU A 110 -3.93 -32.29 -13.78
CA LEU A 110 -4.66 -31.03 -13.96
C LEU A 110 -4.89 -30.80 -15.46
N HIS A 111 -6.17 -30.76 -15.84
CA HIS A 111 -6.63 -30.68 -17.23
C HIS A 111 -8.00 -29.99 -17.30
N GLY A 112 -8.00 -28.72 -17.69
CA GLY A 112 -9.21 -27.92 -17.90
C GLY A 112 -10.03 -28.35 -19.12
N ALA A 113 -11.20 -27.73 -19.30
CA ALA A 113 -12.24 -28.20 -20.22
C ALA A 113 -11.97 -27.84 -21.70
N GLY A 114 -11.12 -28.59 -22.37
CA GLY A 114 -10.92 -28.52 -23.82
C GLY A 114 -9.86 -27.49 -24.23
N THR A 115 -10.14 -26.19 -24.11
CA THR A 115 -9.15 -25.10 -24.27
C THR A 115 -9.07 -24.20 -23.05
N ASP A 116 -9.84 -24.52 -22.01
CA ASP A 116 -9.90 -23.75 -20.77
C ASP A 116 -8.80 -24.24 -19.83
N ASP A 117 -8.21 -23.35 -19.03
CA ASP A 117 -7.16 -23.68 -18.07
C ASP A 117 -7.68 -24.56 -16.93
N ALA A 118 -6.77 -25.34 -16.33
CA ALA A 118 -7.00 -25.91 -15.02
C ALA A 118 -6.83 -24.84 -13.94
N THR A 119 -7.55 -24.96 -12.82
CA THR A 119 -7.59 -23.93 -11.77
C THR A 119 -7.45 -24.50 -10.37
N ILE A 120 -6.61 -23.87 -9.54
CA ILE A 120 -6.55 -24.13 -8.09
C ILE A 120 -6.93 -22.84 -7.38
N THR A 121 -8.08 -22.83 -6.70
CA THR A 121 -8.58 -21.69 -5.94
C THR A 121 -8.52 -21.98 -4.45
N MET A 122 -7.91 -21.09 -3.69
CA MET A 122 -7.86 -21.10 -2.23
C MET A 122 -8.66 -19.92 -1.69
N GLY A 123 -9.78 -20.22 -1.03
CA GLY A 123 -10.68 -19.27 -0.40
C GLY A 123 -10.12 -18.60 0.85
N LEU A 124 -10.95 -17.74 1.42
CA LEU A 124 -10.53 -16.64 2.29
C LEU A 124 -10.03 -17.06 3.66
N GLU A 125 -10.59 -18.14 4.17
CA GLU A 125 -10.28 -18.68 5.48
C GLU A 125 -9.26 -19.82 5.41
N SER A 126 -8.75 -20.16 4.21
CA SER A 126 -8.15 -21.47 3.97
C SER A 126 -6.81 -21.73 4.67
N GLY A 127 -6.68 -22.93 5.25
CA GLY A 127 -5.45 -23.42 5.90
C GLY A 127 -4.33 -23.78 4.92
N HIS A 128 -3.32 -24.52 5.37
CA HIS A 128 -2.26 -24.99 4.47
C HIS A 128 -2.79 -26.06 3.50
N LEU A 129 -2.74 -25.80 2.19
CA LEU A 129 -2.97 -26.82 1.18
C LEU A 129 -1.64 -27.44 0.74
N ALA A 130 -1.46 -28.74 0.99
CA ALA A 130 -0.31 -29.52 0.58
C ALA A 130 -0.70 -30.59 -0.44
N ILE A 131 -0.07 -30.57 -1.61
CA ILE A 131 -0.17 -31.64 -2.61
C ILE A 131 1.10 -32.49 -2.51
N ALA A 132 0.99 -33.54 -1.71
CA ALA A 132 1.97 -34.61 -1.50
C ALA A 132 1.73 -35.81 -2.44
N ALA A 133 1.27 -35.52 -3.65
CA ALA A 133 1.13 -36.42 -4.79
C ALA A 133 1.96 -35.89 -5.98
N ASP A 134 2.43 -36.76 -6.87
CA ASP A 134 3.03 -36.28 -8.14
C ASP A 134 1.95 -35.54 -8.96
N VAL A 135 2.26 -34.37 -9.52
CA VAL A 135 1.31 -33.52 -10.26
C VAL A 135 1.66 -33.47 -11.74
N ASP A 136 0.65 -33.61 -12.60
CA ASP A 136 0.79 -33.62 -14.07
C ASP A 136 -0.03 -32.47 -14.70
N LEU A 137 0.65 -31.42 -15.14
CA LEU A 137 0.08 -30.22 -15.79
C LEU A 137 -0.15 -30.51 -17.28
N VAL A 138 -1.34 -31.02 -17.62
CA VAL A 138 -1.70 -31.38 -19.00
C VAL A 138 -2.28 -30.19 -19.76
N SER A 139 -3.00 -29.31 -19.06
CA SER A 139 -3.31 -27.95 -19.53
C SER A 139 -2.52 -26.93 -18.72
N ASP A 140 -2.52 -25.69 -19.19
CA ASP A 140 -2.13 -24.54 -18.39
C ASP A 140 -2.94 -24.55 -17.08
N THR A 141 -2.27 -24.17 -15.98
CA THR A 141 -2.79 -24.28 -14.62
C THR A 141 -2.61 -22.97 -13.88
N THR A 142 -3.73 -22.37 -13.49
CA THR A 142 -3.78 -21.07 -12.83
C THR A 142 -4.11 -21.22 -11.34
N VAL A 143 -3.23 -20.69 -10.48
CA VAL A 143 -3.39 -20.66 -9.03
C VAL A 143 -3.90 -19.30 -8.59
N ARG A 144 -4.98 -19.31 -7.81
CA ARG A 144 -5.65 -18.15 -7.22
C ARG A 144 -5.75 -18.34 -5.72
N GLY A 145 -5.00 -17.58 -4.94
CA GLY A 145 -5.03 -17.66 -3.48
C GLY A 145 -4.64 -16.34 -2.81
N ARG A 146 -4.69 -16.32 -1.47
CA ARG A 146 -4.41 -15.11 -0.70
C ARG A 146 -2.92 -14.80 -0.61
N ALA A 147 -2.58 -13.53 -0.60
CA ALA A 147 -1.22 -13.01 -0.35
C ALA A 147 -0.79 -13.10 1.13
N ARG A 148 -1.02 -14.25 1.79
CA ARG A 148 -0.40 -14.58 3.10
C ARG A 148 0.77 -15.55 2.88
N ILE A 149 1.99 -15.12 3.19
CA ILE A 149 3.20 -15.97 3.20
C ILE A 149 3.02 -17.21 4.12
N GLU A 150 2.14 -17.08 5.12
CA GLU A 150 1.88 -18.08 6.15
C GLU A 150 0.97 -19.23 5.68
N THR A 151 0.17 -19.08 4.62
CA THR A 151 -0.73 -20.13 4.10
C THR A 151 -0.45 -20.46 2.62
N PRO A 152 0.74 -20.98 2.27
CA PRO A 152 1.12 -21.30 0.90
C PRO A 152 0.46 -22.60 0.39
N LEU A 153 0.26 -22.67 -0.93
CA LEU A 153 0.11 -23.94 -1.64
C LEU A 153 1.47 -24.64 -1.71
N LEU A 154 1.59 -25.81 -1.09
CA LEU A 154 2.81 -26.62 -1.09
C LEU A 154 2.73 -27.74 -2.14
N PHE A 155 3.49 -27.64 -3.22
CA PHE A 155 3.78 -28.80 -4.07
C PHE A 155 4.94 -29.58 -3.45
N GLN A 156 4.59 -30.67 -2.75
CA GLN A 156 5.54 -31.46 -1.94
C GLN A 156 6.23 -32.59 -2.72
N ARG A 157 5.86 -32.80 -3.98
CA ARG A 157 6.38 -33.85 -4.87
C ARG A 157 6.62 -33.30 -6.28
N LEU A 158 7.03 -34.19 -7.19
CA LEU A 158 7.33 -33.86 -8.58
C LEU A 158 6.13 -33.21 -9.27
N VAL A 159 6.32 -32.01 -9.81
CA VAL A 159 5.42 -31.39 -10.80
C VAL A 159 6.02 -31.61 -12.20
N ARG A 160 5.22 -32.14 -13.13
CA ARG A 160 5.60 -32.43 -14.51
C ARG A 160 4.47 -32.03 -15.47
N GLY A 161 4.67 -32.22 -16.77
CA GLY A 161 3.67 -31.92 -17.81
C GLY A 161 4.16 -30.89 -18.82
N ASP A 162 3.29 -30.45 -19.72
CA ASP A 162 3.62 -29.45 -20.75
C ASP A 162 2.90 -28.11 -20.54
N GLY A 163 1.92 -28.04 -19.65
CA GLY A 163 1.18 -26.81 -19.33
C GLY A 163 2.00 -25.77 -18.56
N HIS A 164 1.63 -24.51 -18.74
CA HIS A 164 2.11 -23.37 -17.97
C HIS A 164 1.63 -23.44 -16.50
N LEU A 165 2.42 -22.88 -15.58
CA LEU A 165 2.02 -22.68 -14.18
C LEU A 165 1.91 -21.17 -13.92
N THR A 166 0.68 -20.67 -13.88
CA THR A 166 0.38 -19.24 -13.66
C THR A 166 -0.06 -19.02 -12.22
N ILE A 167 0.49 -18.00 -11.56
CA ILE A 167 0.07 -17.54 -10.24
C ILE A 167 -0.43 -16.12 -10.44
N GLU A 168 -1.76 -15.96 -10.43
CA GLU A 168 -2.40 -14.64 -10.48
C GLU A 168 -2.28 -13.96 -9.12
N HIS A 169 -2.57 -14.68 -8.03
CA HIS A 169 -2.45 -14.19 -6.67
C HIS A 169 -2.08 -15.33 -5.69
N GLY A 170 -1.33 -14.99 -4.64
CA GLY A 170 -1.05 -15.87 -3.50
C GLY A 170 0.33 -16.51 -3.46
N HIS A 171 0.56 -17.44 -2.52
CA HIS A 171 1.88 -18.02 -2.25
C HIS A 171 1.95 -19.48 -2.70
N VAL A 172 2.92 -19.81 -3.56
CA VAL A 172 3.13 -21.18 -4.07
C VAL A 172 4.57 -21.61 -3.80
N PHE A 173 4.76 -22.70 -3.07
CA PHE A 173 6.09 -23.25 -2.78
C PHE A 173 6.30 -24.56 -3.55
N LEU A 174 7.30 -24.55 -4.44
CA LEU A 174 7.78 -25.69 -5.20
C LEU A 174 8.91 -26.33 -4.39
N THR A 175 8.58 -27.36 -3.60
CA THR A 175 9.48 -27.88 -2.56
C THR A 175 10.32 -29.08 -2.98
N GLN A 176 10.31 -29.45 -4.25
CA GLN A 176 11.13 -30.49 -4.90
C GLN A 176 11.61 -30.00 -6.26
N ASP A 177 12.49 -30.75 -6.93
CA ASP A 177 12.78 -30.52 -8.34
C ASP A 177 11.56 -30.88 -9.21
N SER A 178 11.27 -30.04 -10.20
CA SER A 178 10.15 -30.17 -11.15
C SER A 178 10.66 -30.46 -12.56
N THR A 179 9.81 -31.01 -13.42
CA THR A 179 10.14 -31.33 -14.83
C THR A 179 9.01 -30.98 -15.79
N TYR A 180 8.20 -29.96 -15.50
CA TYR A 180 7.23 -29.44 -16.46
C TYR A 180 7.93 -28.55 -17.51
N THR A 181 7.42 -28.50 -18.74
CA THR A 181 8.06 -27.80 -19.86
C THR A 181 7.44 -26.43 -20.18
N GLY A 182 6.25 -26.15 -19.67
CA GLY A 182 5.63 -24.82 -19.72
C GLY A 182 6.31 -23.81 -18.79
N THR A 183 6.23 -22.52 -19.11
CA THR A 183 6.78 -21.46 -18.26
C THR A 183 6.01 -21.32 -16.95
N THR A 184 6.73 -20.92 -15.89
CA THR A 184 6.12 -20.35 -14.69
C THR A 184 5.84 -18.87 -14.92
N ILE A 185 4.64 -18.40 -14.59
CA ILE A 185 4.21 -17.00 -14.73
C ILE A 185 3.68 -16.53 -13.37
N ILE A 186 4.09 -15.35 -12.92
CA ILE A 186 3.69 -14.76 -11.64
C ILE A 186 3.21 -13.34 -11.91
N ASP A 187 1.89 -13.16 -12.02
CA ASP A 187 1.25 -11.86 -12.24
C ASP A 187 0.89 -11.17 -10.92
N GLY A 188 0.87 -11.94 -9.82
CA GLY A 188 0.74 -11.45 -8.44
C GLY A 188 1.00 -12.56 -7.42
N GLY A 189 1.37 -12.18 -6.20
CA GLY A 189 1.76 -13.13 -5.17
C GLY A 189 3.25 -13.49 -5.18
N LEU A 190 3.62 -14.66 -4.67
CA LEU A 190 5.01 -15.06 -4.51
C LEU A 190 5.22 -16.55 -4.76
N VAL A 191 6.25 -16.88 -5.54
CA VAL A 191 6.67 -18.27 -5.74
C VAL A 191 8.03 -18.52 -5.09
N ARG A 192 8.11 -19.58 -4.28
CA ARG A 192 9.34 -20.04 -3.63
C ARG A 192 9.81 -21.35 -4.26
N ALA A 193 11.05 -21.37 -4.75
CA ALA A 193 11.74 -22.62 -5.09
C ALA A 193 12.73 -22.98 -3.99
N THR A 194 12.57 -24.16 -3.38
CA THR A 194 13.54 -24.69 -2.39
C THR A 194 14.52 -25.71 -2.99
N HIS A 195 14.41 -25.98 -4.29
CA HIS A 195 15.27 -26.86 -5.08
C HIS A 195 15.72 -26.17 -6.38
N GLN A 196 16.86 -26.56 -6.92
CA GLN A 196 17.54 -25.85 -8.02
C GLN A 196 16.71 -25.84 -9.32
N ASN A 197 15.95 -26.90 -9.57
CA ASN A 197 15.06 -27.05 -10.74
C ASN A 197 13.58 -26.96 -10.32
N GLY A 198 13.26 -26.20 -9.26
CA GLY A 198 11.89 -26.07 -8.76
C GLY A 198 10.91 -25.54 -9.80
N PHE A 199 11.37 -24.64 -10.67
CA PHE A 199 10.59 -23.98 -11.74
C PHE A 199 10.41 -24.81 -13.03
N GLY A 200 10.72 -26.12 -12.98
CA GLY A 200 10.57 -27.03 -14.11
C GLY A 200 11.82 -27.14 -14.97
N SER A 201 11.61 -27.45 -16.25
CA SER A 201 12.64 -27.57 -17.29
C SER A 201 12.18 -26.88 -18.57
N ALA A 202 11.56 -25.71 -18.42
CA ALA A 202 11.07 -24.90 -19.53
C ALA A 202 12.23 -24.37 -20.38
N SER A 203 11.99 -24.17 -21.68
CA SER A 203 12.97 -23.54 -22.58
C SER A 203 12.85 -22.01 -22.64
N ALA A 204 11.79 -21.46 -22.04
CA ALA A 204 11.51 -20.04 -21.92
C ALA A 204 11.59 -19.61 -20.45
N PRO A 205 11.96 -18.34 -20.15
CA PRO A 205 12.22 -17.89 -18.80
C PRO A 205 10.98 -17.91 -17.91
N THR A 206 11.19 -17.99 -16.59
CA THR A 206 10.13 -17.69 -15.62
C THR A 206 9.75 -16.21 -15.72
N VAL A 207 8.45 -15.91 -15.79
CA VAL A 207 7.92 -14.56 -15.91
C VAL A 207 7.44 -14.06 -14.55
N VAL A 208 7.75 -12.81 -14.23
CA VAL A 208 7.20 -12.07 -13.08
C VAL A 208 6.66 -10.74 -13.62
N GLY A 209 5.46 -10.31 -13.22
CA GLY A 209 4.82 -9.11 -13.75
C GLY A 209 4.20 -8.21 -12.68
N GLY A 210 4.22 -6.89 -12.91
CA GLY A 210 3.39 -5.94 -12.14
C GLY A 210 3.84 -5.59 -10.70
N ARG A 211 2.89 -5.04 -9.94
CA ARG A 211 3.04 -4.68 -8.52
C ARG A 211 2.53 -5.86 -7.68
N ASN A 212 3.28 -6.29 -6.66
CA ASN A 212 2.99 -7.45 -5.79
C ASN A 212 3.27 -8.86 -6.35
N ALA A 213 4.03 -9.03 -7.44
CA ALA A 213 4.55 -10.35 -7.86
C ALA A 213 6.04 -10.52 -7.51
N ALA A 214 6.45 -11.65 -6.91
CA ALA A 214 7.86 -11.91 -6.65
C ALA A 214 8.31 -13.38 -6.66
N ILE A 215 9.60 -13.59 -6.90
CA ILE A 215 10.29 -14.87 -6.69
C ILE A 215 11.08 -14.81 -5.38
N GLU A 216 10.99 -15.86 -4.56
CA GLU A 216 11.75 -16.02 -3.33
C GLU A 216 12.84 -17.10 -3.46
N LEU A 217 14.10 -16.68 -3.43
CA LEU A 217 15.29 -17.51 -3.58
C LEU A 217 15.69 -18.14 -2.23
N TRP A 218 15.37 -19.42 -2.05
CA TRP A 218 15.84 -20.23 -0.91
C TRP A 218 17.05 -21.10 -1.23
N VAL A 219 17.40 -21.24 -2.51
CA VAL A 219 18.57 -21.95 -3.05
C VAL A 219 19.09 -21.23 -4.28
N PRO A 220 20.30 -21.54 -4.78
CA PRO A 220 20.71 -21.15 -6.12
C PRO A 220 19.80 -21.79 -7.18
N ILE A 221 19.48 -21.06 -8.25
CA ILE A 221 18.63 -21.54 -9.36
C ILE A 221 19.33 -21.38 -10.71
N GLY A 222 19.09 -22.35 -11.59
CA GLY A 222 19.66 -22.38 -12.94
C GLY A 222 18.93 -21.51 -13.96
N GLU A 223 17.65 -21.25 -13.71
CA GLU A 223 16.70 -20.69 -14.67
C GLU A 223 16.93 -19.21 -15.00
N SER A 224 16.51 -18.84 -16.22
CA SER A 224 16.44 -17.45 -16.65
C SER A 224 15.11 -16.82 -16.23
N ILE A 225 15.12 -15.52 -15.93
CA ILE A 225 13.99 -14.78 -15.38
C ILE A 225 13.69 -13.56 -16.25
N ARG A 226 12.41 -13.34 -16.56
CA ARG A 226 11.92 -12.13 -17.21
C ARG A 226 11.01 -11.40 -16.22
N LEU A 227 11.46 -10.26 -15.71
CA LEU A 227 10.76 -9.49 -14.68
C LEU A 227 9.70 -8.54 -15.22
N ASP A 228 9.49 -8.45 -16.54
CA ASP A 228 8.39 -7.71 -17.19
C ASP A 228 7.95 -6.37 -16.55
N ASN A 229 8.94 -5.57 -16.14
CA ASN A 229 8.75 -4.27 -15.47
C ASN A 229 8.17 -4.33 -14.04
N ALA A 230 8.30 -5.48 -13.37
CA ALA A 230 7.75 -5.74 -12.05
C ALA A 230 8.44 -4.89 -10.97
N SER A 231 7.62 -4.31 -10.10
CA SER A 231 8.08 -3.72 -8.85
C SER A 231 8.10 -4.72 -7.70
N GLY A 232 7.36 -5.82 -7.83
CA GLY A 232 7.10 -6.76 -6.75
C GLY A 232 6.52 -6.11 -5.51
N PHE A 233 6.81 -6.67 -4.34
CA PHE A 233 6.35 -6.14 -3.06
C PHE A 233 7.13 -4.88 -2.65
N ALA A 234 6.45 -3.94 -2.02
CA ALA A 234 7.09 -2.77 -1.42
C ALA A 234 8.28 -3.18 -0.54
N PHE A 235 9.37 -2.42 -0.60
CA PHE A 235 10.65 -2.63 0.10
C PHE A 235 11.43 -3.91 -0.29
N THR A 236 10.77 -4.94 -0.83
CA THR A 236 11.38 -6.26 -1.07
C THR A 236 11.71 -6.54 -2.55
N GLY A 237 10.97 -5.96 -3.49
CA GLY A 237 11.20 -6.12 -4.94
C GLY A 237 10.59 -7.40 -5.54
N ALA A 238 10.80 -7.61 -6.85
CA ALA A 238 10.28 -8.75 -7.62
C ALA A 238 11.18 -10.00 -7.55
N ILE A 239 12.42 -9.86 -7.07
CA ILE A 239 13.28 -10.99 -6.68
C ILE A 239 13.68 -10.74 -5.23
N VAL A 240 13.53 -11.75 -4.39
CA VAL A 240 13.76 -11.73 -2.94
C VAL A 240 14.75 -12.82 -2.54
N SER A 241 15.74 -12.50 -1.72
CA SER A 241 16.66 -13.48 -1.13
C SER A 241 16.32 -13.72 0.36
N HIS A 242 16.04 -14.98 0.72
CA HIS A 242 15.59 -15.36 2.07
C HIS A 242 16.35 -16.58 2.63
N GLY A 243 16.43 -16.65 3.97
CA GLY A 243 16.94 -17.79 4.73
C GLY A 243 18.48 -18.00 4.70
N GLY A 244 19.05 -18.34 5.86
CA GLY A 244 20.45 -18.83 5.97
C GLY A 244 21.56 -17.78 5.84
N SER A 245 22.80 -18.19 6.14
CA SER A 245 24.02 -17.35 6.05
C SER A 245 24.71 -17.39 4.67
N GLY A 246 24.16 -18.14 3.72
CA GLY A 246 24.75 -18.32 2.39
C GLY A 246 24.21 -17.34 1.35
N THR A 247 25.08 -16.94 0.41
CA THR A 247 24.72 -16.21 -0.80
C THR A 247 23.76 -17.02 -1.68
N ARG A 248 22.78 -16.37 -2.30
CA ARG A 248 21.84 -16.98 -3.26
C ARG A 248 22.17 -16.53 -4.68
N THR A 249 22.26 -17.45 -5.63
CA THR A 249 22.70 -17.14 -7.00
C THR A 249 21.63 -17.54 -8.03
N ILE A 250 21.30 -16.61 -8.93
CA ILE A 250 20.63 -16.92 -10.21
C ILE A 250 21.72 -17.05 -11.26
N SER A 251 21.89 -18.22 -11.90
CA SER A 251 22.90 -18.39 -12.95
C SER A 251 22.37 -18.20 -14.37
N GLY A 252 21.04 -18.22 -14.56
CA GLY A 252 20.41 -17.84 -15.83
C GLY A 252 20.37 -16.33 -16.03
N ASP A 253 19.99 -15.92 -17.24
CA ASP A 253 19.90 -14.51 -17.62
C ASP A 253 18.69 -13.83 -16.96
N VAL A 254 18.78 -12.52 -16.71
CA VAL A 254 17.71 -11.72 -16.12
C VAL A 254 17.35 -10.55 -17.04
N ASP A 255 16.16 -10.60 -17.62
CA ASP A 255 15.57 -9.50 -18.37
C ASP A 255 14.70 -8.64 -17.44
N LEU A 256 15.02 -7.35 -17.36
CA LEU A 256 14.34 -6.37 -16.51
C LEU A 256 13.03 -5.83 -17.15
N GLY A 257 12.67 -6.27 -18.35
CA GLY A 257 11.58 -5.68 -19.14
C GLY A 257 12.01 -4.38 -19.83
N SER A 258 11.16 -3.86 -20.72
CA SER A 258 11.47 -2.71 -21.59
C SER A 258 11.57 -1.37 -20.84
N VAL A 259 10.87 -1.22 -19.71
CA VAL A 259 10.89 -0.05 -18.83
C VAL A 259 11.94 -0.24 -17.73
N GLY A 260 11.94 -1.40 -17.07
CA GLY A 260 12.86 -1.73 -15.97
C GLY A 260 12.16 -2.24 -14.71
N SER A 261 12.91 -2.92 -13.85
CA SER A 261 12.36 -3.71 -12.73
C SER A 261 13.08 -3.46 -11.39
N TYR A 262 12.40 -3.85 -10.32
CA TYR A 262 12.86 -3.71 -8.93
C TYR A 262 13.35 -5.07 -8.42
N VAL A 263 14.59 -5.13 -7.95
CA VAL A 263 15.24 -6.33 -7.42
C VAL A 263 15.60 -6.08 -5.96
N GLY A 264 15.41 -7.01 -5.04
CA GLY A 264 15.66 -6.73 -3.62
C GLY A 264 15.86 -7.95 -2.72
N GLY A 265 15.38 -7.81 -1.48
CA GLY A 265 15.59 -8.77 -0.39
C GLY A 265 16.56 -8.29 0.70
N HIS A 266 16.54 -9.02 1.82
CA HIS A 266 17.21 -8.63 3.08
C HIS A 266 18.60 -9.25 3.26
N ARG A 267 19.07 -10.07 2.31
CA ARG A 267 20.35 -10.82 2.34
C ARG A 267 21.13 -10.65 1.03
N HIS A 268 22.24 -11.37 0.88
CA HIS A 268 23.10 -11.28 -0.30
C HIS A 268 22.60 -12.17 -1.45
N ALA A 269 22.19 -11.54 -2.54
CA ALA A 269 21.87 -12.17 -3.82
C ALA A 269 22.99 -11.92 -4.86
N VAL A 270 23.18 -12.87 -5.77
CA VAL A 270 24.06 -12.77 -6.93
C VAL A 270 23.27 -13.07 -8.21
N ILE A 271 23.43 -12.24 -9.23
CA ILE A 271 22.99 -12.55 -10.59
C ILE A 271 24.25 -12.84 -11.43
N GLY A 272 24.38 -14.10 -11.83
CA GLY A 272 25.51 -14.65 -12.57
C GLY A 272 25.33 -14.68 -14.08
N GLY A 273 24.10 -14.76 -14.57
CA GLY A 273 23.78 -14.59 -15.99
C GLY A 273 23.81 -13.12 -16.42
N ALA A 274 23.57 -12.89 -17.70
CA ALA A 274 23.52 -11.54 -18.27
C ALA A 274 22.29 -10.77 -17.77
N VAL A 275 22.41 -9.43 -17.67
CA VAL A 275 21.29 -8.55 -17.31
C VAL A 275 20.95 -7.62 -18.46
N THR A 276 19.69 -7.66 -18.90
CA THR A 276 19.15 -6.96 -20.09
C THR A 276 17.95 -6.09 -19.72
N GLY A 277 17.48 -5.23 -20.65
CA GLY A 277 16.24 -4.46 -20.51
C GLY A 277 16.42 -2.96 -20.20
N GLY A 278 15.47 -2.40 -19.45
CA GLY A 278 15.34 -0.99 -19.11
C GLY A 278 16.18 -0.57 -17.90
N PHE A 279 15.58 0.02 -16.86
CA PHE A 279 16.27 0.38 -15.61
C PHE A 279 16.40 -0.81 -14.63
N LEU A 280 17.42 -0.76 -13.77
CA LEU A 280 17.57 -1.64 -12.61
C LEU A 280 17.41 -0.82 -11.32
N ARG A 281 16.51 -1.21 -10.42
CA ARG A 281 16.40 -0.60 -9.09
C ARG A 281 16.60 -1.64 -7.98
N LYS A 282 17.64 -1.46 -7.16
CA LYS A 282 17.93 -2.28 -5.99
C LYS A 282 17.26 -1.72 -4.73
N VAL A 283 16.25 -2.44 -4.23
CA VAL A 283 15.50 -2.13 -2.99
C VAL A 283 15.82 -3.09 -1.84
N GLY A 284 15.50 -2.69 -0.61
CA GLY A 284 15.66 -3.51 0.59
C GLY A 284 17.10 -3.63 1.10
N SER A 285 17.23 -3.94 2.40
CA SER A 285 18.47 -3.89 3.19
C SER A 285 19.63 -4.79 2.72
N GLY A 286 19.38 -5.78 1.87
CA GLY A 286 20.36 -6.75 1.41
C GLY A 286 21.34 -6.24 0.35
N ALA A 287 22.29 -7.08 -0.01
CA ALA A 287 23.25 -6.84 -1.09
C ALA A 287 22.81 -7.55 -2.37
N LEU A 288 22.91 -6.90 -3.51
CA LEU A 288 22.85 -7.52 -4.84
C LEU A 288 24.23 -7.39 -5.47
N THR A 289 24.78 -8.49 -5.98
CA THR A 289 26.02 -8.47 -6.78
C THR A 289 25.75 -9.02 -8.16
N LEU A 290 26.11 -8.26 -9.18
CA LEU A 290 26.06 -8.71 -10.57
C LEU A 290 27.46 -9.19 -10.95
N THR A 291 27.55 -10.37 -11.58
CA THR A 291 28.83 -10.93 -12.07
C THR A 291 28.82 -11.27 -13.55
N GLY A 292 27.64 -11.42 -14.16
CA GLY A 292 27.47 -11.58 -15.60
C GLY A 292 27.41 -10.24 -16.35
N ALA A 293 27.49 -10.31 -17.69
CA ALA A 293 27.55 -9.12 -18.55
C ALA A 293 26.27 -8.27 -18.47
N LEU A 294 26.42 -6.94 -18.45
CA LEU A 294 25.31 -5.98 -18.36
C LEU A 294 25.10 -5.29 -19.71
N SER A 295 23.84 -5.25 -20.17
CA SER A 295 23.46 -4.59 -21.43
C SER A 295 22.13 -3.84 -21.36
N PHE A 296 21.58 -3.68 -20.15
CA PHE A 296 20.41 -2.83 -19.91
C PHE A 296 20.75 -1.35 -20.11
N THR A 297 19.77 -0.54 -20.51
CA THR A 297 20.01 0.83 -21.01
C THR A 297 19.43 1.96 -20.14
N GLY A 298 18.58 1.62 -19.16
CA GLY A 298 18.09 2.59 -18.18
C GLY A 298 19.13 2.92 -17.11
N ARG A 299 18.70 3.66 -16.08
CA ARG A 299 19.53 3.93 -14.88
C ARG A 299 19.73 2.67 -14.04
N ALA A 300 20.81 2.60 -13.27
CA ALA A 300 20.94 1.66 -12.15
C ALA A 300 20.86 2.43 -10.82
N GLU A 301 19.93 2.06 -9.96
CA GLU A 301 19.59 2.81 -8.75
C GLU A 301 19.62 1.92 -7.52
N VAL A 302 20.05 2.44 -6.36
CA VAL A 302 20.07 1.70 -5.09
C VAL A 302 19.62 2.56 -3.91
N GLY A 303 18.89 1.94 -2.99
CA GLY A 303 18.37 2.57 -1.77
C GLY A 303 17.02 3.24 -2.00
N ARG A 304 16.20 3.27 -0.95
CA ARG A 304 14.83 3.77 -0.98
C ARG A 304 14.44 4.17 0.44
N ASP A 305 13.85 5.34 0.66
CA ASP A 305 13.29 5.75 1.96
C ASP A 305 14.21 5.70 3.19
N GLY A 306 15.53 5.76 2.99
CA GLY A 306 16.51 5.55 4.06
C GLY A 306 16.74 4.08 4.42
N GLU A 307 16.01 3.13 3.81
CA GLU A 307 16.37 1.73 3.84
C GLU A 307 17.73 1.50 3.19
N GLY A 308 18.57 0.75 3.88
CA GLY A 308 19.90 0.40 3.41
C GLY A 308 19.87 -0.52 2.20
N GLY A 309 21.06 -0.81 1.67
CA GLY A 309 21.27 -1.85 0.68
C GLY A 309 22.52 -1.59 -0.14
N SER A 310 23.01 -2.61 -0.85
CA SER A 310 24.11 -2.42 -1.78
C SER A 310 23.88 -3.06 -3.15
N LEU A 311 24.34 -2.37 -4.18
CA LEU A 311 24.41 -2.84 -5.56
C LEU A 311 25.89 -2.91 -5.95
N GLY A 312 26.40 -4.11 -6.20
CA GLY A 312 27.80 -4.36 -6.52
C GLY A 312 28.00 -4.94 -7.92
N VAL A 313 29.09 -4.59 -8.59
CA VAL A 313 29.59 -5.26 -9.81
C VAL A 313 30.95 -5.89 -9.58
N ARG A 314 31.16 -7.06 -10.18
CA ARG A 314 32.40 -7.86 -10.17
C ARG A 314 32.50 -8.69 -11.46
N ASP A 315 33.64 -9.35 -11.62
CA ASP A 315 33.91 -10.34 -12.69
C ASP A 315 33.66 -9.76 -14.09
N GLN A 316 32.63 -10.17 -14.82
CA GLN A 316 32.28 -9.65 -16.16
C GLN A 316 31.25 -8.51 -16.15
N ALA A 317 30.70 -8.16 -14.98
CA ALA A 317 29.69 -7.12 -14.89
C ALA A 317 30.32 -5.72 -14.97
N ALA A 318 29.89 -4.92 -15.95
CA ALA A 318 30.31 -3.54 -16.12
C ALA A 318 29.12 -2.65 -16.53
N PHE A 319 28.93 -1.54 -15.83
CA PHE A 319 27.92 -0.51 -16.09
C PHE A 319 28.32 0.38 -17.27
N HIS A 320 28.46 -0.21 -18.46
CA HIS A 320 28.84 0.50 -19.70
C HIS A 320 27.65 1.03 -20.50
N THR A 321 26.50 0.39 -20.38
CA THR A 321 25.27 0.71 -21.14
C THR A 321 24.23 1.48 -20.34
N THR A 322 24.39 1.58 -19.02
CA THR A 322 23.44 2.31 -18.16
C THR A 322 23.49 3.81 -18.43
N SER A 323 22.34 4.49 -18.36
CA SER A 323 22.28 5.93 -18.57
C SER A 323 22.77 6.76 -17.38
N GLU A 324 22.74 6.22 -16.17
CA GLU A 324 23.10 6.89 -14.91
C GLU A 324 23.23 5.87 -13.77
N LEU A 325 24.13 6.13 -12.81
CA LEU A 325 24.19 5.41 -11.53
C LEU A 325 23.67 6.30 -10.39
N ILE A 326 22.61 5.89 -9.70
CA ILE A 326 21.97 6.65 -8.61
C ILE A 326 22.11 5.94 -7.27
N ALA A 327 22.74 6.60 -6.29
CA ALA A 327 22.77 6.12 -4.90
C ALA A 327 21.91 7.03 -4.00
N ASN A 328 20.77 6.49 -3.56
CA ASN A 328 19.87 7.13 -2.58
C ASN A 328 20.36 6.93 -1.14
N ALA A 329 19.86 7.74 -0.22
CA ALA A 329 20.15 7.61 1.22
C ALA A 329 19.94 6.17 1.71
N GLY A 330 20.91 5.67 2.49
CA GLY A 330 20.98 4.26 2.90
C GLY A 330 21.64 3.33 1.85
N GLY A 331 21.46 3.60 0.56
CA GLY A 331 22.00 2.82 -0.55
C GLY A 331 23.49 3.01 -0.80
N SER A 332 24.16 1.96 -1.29
CA SER A 332 25.57 1.98 -1.69
C SER A 332 25.79 1.28 -3.03
N ILE A 333 26.38 1.97 -4.00
CA ILE A 333 26.91 1.36 -5.22
C ILE A 333 28.38 0.97 -4.97
N GLY A 334 28.80 -0.22 -5.40
CA GLY A 334 30.15 -0.73 -5.23
C GLY A 334 30.73 -1.30 -6.53
N ALA A 335 31.84 -0.73 -7.01
CA ALA A 335 32.65 -1.29 -8.09
C ALA A 335 33.92 -1.92 -7.49
N ILE A 336 34.12 -3.22 -7.71
CA ILE A 336 35.24 -3.98 -7.14
C ILE A 336 35.99 -4.68 -8.27
N GLY A 337 37.16 -4.11 -8.62
CA GLY A 337 37.95 -4.51 -9.78
C GLY A 337 38.29 -5.99 -9.77
N SER A 338 38.05 -6.66 -10.90
CA SER A 338 38.34 -8.08 -11.10
C SER A 338 39.60 -8.25 -11.97
N ALA A 339 39.96 -9.49 -12.29
CA ALA A 339 40.96 -9.77 -13.33
C ALA A 339 40.36 -9.74 -14.75
N GLU A 340 39.03 -9.78 -14.86
CA GLU A 340 38.27 -9.94 -16.11
C GLU A 340 37.70 -8.60 -16.62
N ALA A 341 37.49 -7.62 -15.73
CA ALA A 341 37.06 -6.25 -16.04
C ALA A 341 37.96 -5.23 -15.32
N SER A 342 38.74 -4.50 -16.10
CA SER A 342 39.60 -3.38 -15.65
C SER A 342 38.91 -2.02 -15.69
N ASP A 343 37.72 -1.98 -16.25
CA ASP A 343 36.83 -0.84 -16.49
C ASP A 343 35.42 -1.37 -16.19
N MET A 344 34.78 -0.86 -15.13
CA MET A 344 33.52 -1.38 -14.60
C MET A 344 32.34 -0.41 -14.79
N ILE A 345 32.59 0.83 -15.19
CA ILE A 345 31.62 1.90 -15.36
C ILE A 345 32.11 2.73 -16.54
N GLY A 346 31.26 2.98 -17.54
CA GLY A 346 31.71 3.69 -18.72
C GLY A 346 32.14 5.13 -18.39
N ASP A 347 33.23 5.61 -19.01
CA ASP A 347 33.82 6.94 -18.82
C ASP A 347 32.82 8.12 -18.83
N THR A 348 31.68 7.98 -19.49
CA THR A 348 30.64 9.02 -19.63
C THR A 348 29.43 8.82 -18.72
N VAL A 349 29.35 7.72 -17.97
CA VAL A 349 28.20 7.39 -17.10
C VAL A 349 28.22 8.31 -15.88
N PRO A 350 27.20 9.17 -15.67
CA PRO A 350 27.14 10.06 -14.53
C PRO A 350 26.80 9.31 -13.24
N LEU A 351 27.31 9.81 -12.11
CA LEU A 351 26.98 9.34 -10.77
C LEU A 351 26.13 10.38 -10.05
N THR A 352 24.88 10.08 -9.70
CA THR A 352 24.04 10.95 -8.86
C THR A 352 23.93 10.40 -7.45
N LEU A 353 24.35 11.21 -6.47
CA LEU A 353 24.29 10.86 -5.05
C LEU A 353 23.21 11.70 -4.36
N ASN A 354 22.18 11.02 -3.87
CA ASN A 354 21.06 11.54 -3.11
C ASN A 354 21.21 11.14 -1.62
N GLY A 355 22.38 11.38 -1.02
CA GLY A 355 22.74 10.88 0.32
C GLY A 355 23.26 9.44 0.35
N GLY A 356 23.30 8.75 -0.79
CA GLY A 356 23.87 7.43 -0.91
C GLY A 356 25.39 7.42 -0.99
N ARG A 357 25.95 6.23 -1.16
CA ARG A 357 27.39 5.99 -1.22
C ARG A 357 27.81 5.44 -2.56
N PHE A 358 28.97 5.87 -3.04
CA PHE A 358 29.72 5.21 -4.09
C PHE A 358 31.04 4.68 -3.55
N GLY A 359 31.33 3.41 -3.78
CA GLY A 359 32.55 2.74 -3.36
C GLY A 359 33.32 2.17 -4.54
N PHE A 360 34.60 2.53 -4.68
CA PHE A 360 35.52 1.90 -5.61
C PHE A 360 36.62 1.14 -4.85
N ARG A 361 36.88 -0.11 -5.25
CA ARG A 361 38.04 -0.89 -4.79
C ARG A 361 38.76 -1.47 -6.00
N GLY A 362 40.07 -1.24 -6.09
CA GLY A 362 40.89 -1.77 -7.18
C GLY A 362 41.01 -3.29 -7.18
N SER A 363 41.58 -3.83 -8.27
CA SER A 363 41.90 -5.26 -8.39
C SER A 363 43.05 -5.65 -7.46
N GLY A 364 43.08 -6.92 -7.05
CA GLY A 364 44.10 -7.45 -6.12
C GLY A 364 45.52 -7.60 -6.68
N GLY A 365 45.72 -7.37 -7.99
CA GLY A 365 46.97 -7.69 -8.69
C GLY A 365 47.73 -6.50 -9.29
N THR A 366 47.06 -5.38 -9.57
CA THR A 366 47.67 -4.21 -10.22
C THR A 366 47.09 -2.90 -9.70
N ASP A 367 47.85 -1.81 -9.86
CA ASP A 367 47.31 -0.46 -9.70
C ASP A 367 46.08 -0.29 -10.59
N SER A 368 44.99 0.20 -10.00
CA SER A 368 43.68 0.22 -10.67
C SER A 368 43.17 1.66 -10.79
N THR A 369 42.70 2.04 -11.97
CA THR A 369 42.10 3.34 -12.24
C THR A 369 40.74 3.14 -12.87
N GLU A 370 39.70 3.72 -12.28
CA GLU A 370 38.33 3.71 -12.79
C GLU A 370 37.97 5.11 -13.29
N HIS A 371 37.36 5.20 -14.47
CA HIS A 371 36.90 6.45 -15.06
C HIS A 371 35.37 6.52 -15.01
N VAL A 372 34.82 7.67 -14.63
CA VAL A 372 33.37 7.91 -14.59
C VAL A 372 33.04 9.31 -15.10
N GLY A 373 31.77 9.52 -15.47
CA GLY A 373 31.27 10.83 -15.88
C GLY A 373 31.21 11.83 -14.72
N SER A 374 30.40 12.88 -14.89
CA SER A 374 30.19 13.86 -13.82
C SER A 374 29.54 13.23 -12.57
N ILE A 375 30.03 13.61 -11.39
CA ILE A 375 29.40 13.28 -10.10
C ILE A 375 28.48 14.43 -9.69
N THR A 376 27.18 14.17 -9.55
CA THR A 376 26.19 15.13 -9.07
C THR A 376 25.80 14.84 -7.63
N LEU A 377 26.07 15.79 -6.73
CA LEU A 377 25.63 15.78 -5.34
C LEU A 377 24.29 16.52 -5.26
N ASN A 378 23.19 15.77 -5.21
CA ASN A 378 21.84 16.31 -5.39
C ASN A 378 21.21 16.77 -4.06
N ARG A 379 21.37 15.99 -2.99
CA ARG A 379 20.86 16.30 -1.64
C ARG A 379 21.59 15.45 -0.59
N ASN A 380 21.35 15.75 0.69
CA ASN A 380 21.76 14.93 1.84
C ASN A 380 23.29 14.71 1.95
N LEU A 381 23.76 13.96 2.96
CA LEU A 381 25.17 13.65 3.17
C LEU A 381 25.60 12.40 2.40
N SER A 382 26.22 12.61 1.24
CA SER A 382 26.68 11.55 0.34
C SER A 382 28.12 11.10 0.66
N GLY A 383 28.46 9.86 0.31
CA GLY A 383 29.80 9.29 0.55
C GLY A 383 30.51 8.82 -0.71
N ILE A 384 31.80 9.10 -0.85
CA ILE A 384 32.66 8.57 -1.92
C ILE A 384 33.87 7.89 -1.28
N ILE A 385 33.93 6.56 -1.35
CA ILE A 385 34.91 5.73 -0.65
C ILE A 385 35.84 5.09 -1.69
N VAL A 386 37.14 5.35 -1.59
CA VAL A 386 38.14 4.67 -2.42
C VAL A 386 39.01 3.78 -1.55
N SER A 387 38.97 2.48 -1.82
CA SER A 387 39.66 1.44 -1.07
C SER A 387 40.82 0.86 -1.88
N GLN A 388 42.02 0.81 -1.28
CA GLN A 388 43.09 -0.03 -1.81
C GLN A 388 42.71 -1.51 -1.78
N SER A 389 43.24 -2.27 -2.74
CA SER A 389 43.17 -3.74 -2.73
C SER A 389 44.23 -4.39 -1.84
N SER A 390 45.41 -3.76 -1.73
CA SER A 390 46.51 -4.13 -0.83
C SER A 390 47.39 -2.92 -0.52
N ASP A 391 48.26 -3.01 0.49
CA ASP A 391 49.16 -1.90 0.88
C ASP A 391 50.22 -1.56 -0.20
N LEU A 392 50.32 -2.39 -1.24
CA LEU A 392 51.30 -2.29 -2.34
C LEU A 392 50.72 -1.69 -3.62
N LEU A 393 49.40 -1.49 -3.72
CA LEU A 393 48.70 -1.12 -4.95
C LEU A 393 47.80 0.10 -4.71
N THR A 394 47.81 1.06 -5.64
CA THR A 394 46.89 2.21 -5.61
C THR A 394 45.53 1.86 -6.21
N SER A 395 44.51 2.59 -5.76
CA SER A 395 43.19 2.62 -6.37
C SER A 395 42.81 4.08 -6.59
N THR A 396 42.56 4.44 -7.84
CA THR A 396 42.28 5.81 -8.28
C THR A 396 40.91 5.85 -8.94
N LEU A 397 40.01 6.68 -8.42
CA LEU A 397 38.79 7.07 -9.13
C LEU A 397 39.06 8.38 -9.89
N VAL A 398 38.71 8.45 -11.17
CA VAL A 398 38.79 9.66 -12.00
C VAL A 398 37.39 10.00 -12.49
N ALA A 399 36.80 11.07 -11.97
CA ALA A 399 35.53 11.59 -12.47
C ALA A 399 35.75 12.74 -13.46
N GLU A 400 34.78 13.00 -14.33
CA GLU A 400 34.83 14.17 -15.21
C GLU A 400 34.87 15.47 -14.39
N ALA A 401 33.95 15.62 -13.45
CA ALA A 401 33.76 16.79 -12.59
C ALA A 401 32.95 16.41 -11.34
N VAL A 402 32.90 17.30 -10.35
CA VAL A 402 31.90 17.25 -9.27
C VAL A 402 30.98 18.48 -9.34
N ALA A 403 29.68 18.22 -9.48
CA ALA A 403 28.61 19.21 -9.45
C ALA A 403 27.84 19.10 -8.14
N ARG A 404 27.37 20.24 -7.64
CA ARG A 404 26.68 20.37 -6.35
C ARG A 404 25.33 21.06 -6.53
N ARG A 405 24.30 20.57 -5.85
CA ARG A 405 23.08 21.33 -5.52
C ARG A 405 23.10 21.79 -4.05
N SER A 406 22.34 22.84 -3.76
CA SER A 406 22.15 23.36 -2.39
C SER A 406 21.68 22.26 -1.43
N GLY A 407 22.01 22.37 -0.16
CA GLY A 407 21.63 21.42 0.88
C GLY A 407 22.41 20.10 0.91
N ALA A 408 23.03 19.61 -0.17
CA ALA A 408 23.85 18.39 -0.13
C ALA A 408 25.11 18.57 0.75
N ILE A 409 25.85 17.51 1.08
CA ILE A 409 27.26 17.51 1.53
C ILE A 409 27.93 16.23 0.99
N VAL A 410 29.25 16.25 0.74
CA VAL A 410 30.01 15.03 0.42
C VAL A 410 31.12 14.76 1.44
N GLU A 411 31.24 13.48 1.79
CA GLU A 411 32.33 12.92 2.57
C GLU A 411 33.15 11.98 1.67
N PHE A 412 34.32 12.44 1.26
CA PHE A 412 35.30 11.61 0.57
C PHE A 412 36.12 10.83 1.60
N ALA A 413 36.34 9.55 1.39
CA ALA A 413 37.04 8.71 2.35
C ALA A 413 38.01 7.72 1.72
N ASN A 414 39.10 7.46 2.42
CA ASN A 414 39.82 6.19 2.24
C ASN A 414 39.02 5.08 2.91
N GLY A 415 38.99 3.90 2.29
CA GLY A 415 38.57 2.67 2.97
C GLY A 415 39.59 2.23 4.04
N ASP A 416 39.71 0.92 4.20
CA ASP A 416 40.49 0.29 5.29
C ASP A 416 42.00 0.65 5.36
N ARG A 417 42.57 1.28 4.33
CA ARG A 417 44.03 1.43 4.10
C ARG A 417 44.39 2.73 3.37
N GLY A 418 45.66 3.13 3.48
CA GLY A 418 46.21 4.37 2.89
C GLY A 418 45.65 5.65 3.52
N ALA A 419 46.06 6.82 3.05
CA ALA A 419 45.44 8.10 3.36
C ALA A 419 44.92 8.73 2.06
N LEU A 420 43.66 9.19 2.03
CA LEU A 420 43.09 9.72 0.78
C LEU A 420 43.88 10.94 0.26
N GLY A 421 44.38 10.83 -0.97
CA GLY A 421 45.24 11.83 -1.60
C GLY A 421 46.54 12.12 -0.83
N GLY A 422 47.01 11.11 -0.09
CA GLY A 422 48.27 11.13 0.63
C GLY A 422 49.51 11.12 -0.29
N GLY A 423 50.68 11.18 0.35
CA GLY A 423 51.97 11.31 -0.34
C GLY A 423 52.60 9.99 -0.80
N ALA A 424 52.09 8.83 -0.36
CA ALA A 424 52.60 7.54 -0.81
C ALA A 424 52.11 7.24 -2.24
N THR A 425 52.89 6.47 -3.00
CA THR A 425 52.48 6.05 -4.35
C THR A 425 51.25 5.17 -4.33
N THR A 426 51.05 4.40 -3.26
CA THR A 426 49.93 3.45 -3.09
C THR A 426 48.67 4.11 -2.53
N ASP A 427 48.75 5.33 -1.96
CA ASP A 427 47.60 6.00 -1.33
C ASP A 427 46.40 6.14 -2.29
N PRO A 428 45.16 5.85 -1.83
CA PRO A 428 43.96 5.92 -2.67
C PRO A 428 43.66 7.36 -3.10
N ARG A 429 43.06 7.54 -4.28
CA ARG A 429 42.87 8.87 -4.89
C ARG A 429 41.48 9.04 -5.49
N VAL A 430 40.96 10.26 -5.40
CA VAL A 430 39.82 10.75 -6.18
C VAL A 430 40.30 11.96 -6.97
N LEU A 431 40.40 11.82 -8.29
CA LEU A 431 40.81 12.85 -9.24
C LEU A 431 39.59 13.34 -10.02
N PHE A 432 39.68 14.57 -10.51
CA PHE A 432 38.74 15.17 -11.44
C PHE A 432 39.48 15.67 -12.69
N SER A 433 38.98 15.31 -13.87
CA SER A 433 39.49 15.80 -15.16
C SER A 433 39.32 17.32 -15.27
N ASN A 434 38.14 17.82 -14.89
CA ASN A 434 37.89 19.22 -14.62
C ASN A 434 38.08 19.46 -13.12
N ALA A 435 39.25 19.97 -12.74
CA ALA A 435 39.60 20.22 -11.34
C ALA A 435 38.55 21.13 -10.66
N PRO A 436 38.05 20.77 -9.46
CA PRO A 436 37.13 21.61 -8.70
C PRO A 436 37.84 22.88 -8.23
N ASP A 437 37.08 23.99 -8.17
CA ASP A 437 37.57 25.23 -7.59
C ASP A 437 37.95 25.04 -6.11
N VAL A 438 39.03 25.71 -5.69
CA VAL A 438 39.47 25.76 -4.29
C VAL A 438 39.53 27.20 -3.81
N ASP A 439 38.67 27.52 -2.85
CA ASP A 439 38.55 28.84 -2.24
C ASP A 439 39.34 28.89 -0.93
N ASN A 440 40.33 29.77 -0.87
CA ASN A 440 41.31 29.89 0.21
C ASN A 440 41.85 28.53 0.70
N GLY A 441 42.04 27.58 -0.22
CA GLY A 441 42.63 26.27 0.03
C GLY A 441 41.65 25.13 0.34
N ILE A 442 40.34 25.32 0.29
CA ILE A 442 39.34 24.22 0.41
C ILE A 442 38.35 24.22 -0.76
N MET A 443 37.75 23.06 -1.07
CA MET A 443 36.70 22.95 -2.10
C MET A 443 35.37 23.63 -1.70
N GLY A 444 35.25 24.04 -0.44
CA GLY A 444 34.08 24.70 0.16
C GLY A 444 33.61 23.99 1.43
N GLY A 445 32.71 24.62 2.19
CA GLY A 445 32.20 24.06 3.45
C GLY A 445 31.35 22.78 3.31
N TRP A 446 30.97 22.44 2.07
CA TRP A 446 30.18 21.27 1.70
C TRP A 446 31.00 19.99 1.43
N ALA A 447 32.33 20.08 1.39
CA ALA A 447 33.22 18.99 1.01
C ALA A 447 34.16 18.61 2.16
N LEU A 448 34.10 17.35 2.58
CA LEU A 448 34.88 16.82 3.70
C LEU A 448 35.75 15.64 3.26
N VAL A 449 36.89 15.46 3.92
CA VAL A 449 37.69 14.23 3.85
C VAL A 449 37.72 13.55 5.21
N THR A 450 37.45 12.24 5.22
CA THR A 450 37.44 11.42 6.43
C THR A 450 38.28 10.15 6.28
N ASP A 451 39.04 9.82 7.32
CA ASP A 451 39.72 8.53 7.44
C ASP A 451 38.82 7.52 8.16
N GLU A 452 38.32 6.50 7.47
CA GLU A 452 37.37 5.53 8.05
C GLU A 452 37.90 4.74 9.24
N ARG A 453 39.24 4.63 9.40
CA ARG A 453 39.85 3.94 10.55
C ARG A 453 39.75 4.73 11.85
N SER A 454 39.82 6.06 11.75
CA SER A 454 39.84 6.98 12.91
C SER A 454 38.55 7.79 13.04
N PHE A 455 37.69 7.75 12.02
CA PHE A 455 36.50 8.59 11.85
C PHE A 455 36.80 10.09 11.97
N LEU A 456 38.04 10.48 11.66
CA LEU A 456 38.49 11.87 11.73
C LEU A 456 38.20 12.59 10.42
N SER A 457 37.46 13.69 10.50
CA SER A 457 37.09 14.53 9.35
C SER A 457 37.89 15.83 9.31
N ASP A 458 38.12 16.37 8.13
CA ASP A 458 38.51 17.77 7.91
C ASP A 458 37.90 18.31 6.61
N PHE A 459 38.05 19.61 6.34
CA PHE A 459 37.65 20.17 5.05
C PHE A 459 38.51 19.61 3.91
N ALA A 460 37.86 19.33 2.79
CA ALA A 460 38.49 18.82 1.59
C ALA A 460 39.27 19.93 0.85
N THR A 461 40.45 19.59 0.36
CA THR A 461 41.22 20.36 -0.62
C THR A 461 41.57 19.48 -1.82
N TYR A 462 42.01 20.10 -2.92
CA TYR A 462 42.31 19.41 -4.18
C TYR A 462 43.75 19.65 -4.63
N HIS A 463 44.42 18.59 -5.09
CA HIS A 463 45.77 18.66 -5.65
C HIS A 463 45.83 17.93 -7.00
N LEU A 464 46.34 18.59 -8.05
CA LEU A 464 46.29 18.09 -9.45
C LEU A 464 46.83 16.66 -9.67
N VAL A 465 47.75 16.17 -8.83
CA VAL A 465 48.37 14.82 -8.94
C VAL A 465 47.87 13.83 -7.88
N HIS A 466 47.39 14.32 -6.74
CA HIS A 466 47.02 13.48 -5.59
C HIS A 466 45.50 13.42 -5.37
N GLY A 467 44.74 14.30 -6.02
CA GLY A 467 43.30 14.38 -5.94
C GLY A 467 42.81 15.08 -4.68
N VAL A 468 41.61 14.68 -4.28
CA VAL A 468 40.96 15.12 -3.02
C VAL A 468 41.76 14.60 -1.82
N ARG A 469 42.00 15.49 -0.85
CA ARG A 469 42.72 15.21 0.40
C ARG A 469 42.30 16.17 1.52
N SER A 470 42.67 15.86 2.76
CA SER A 470 42.50 16.79 3.88
C SER A 470 43.42 18.01 3.72
N ILE A 471 42.92 19.20 4.09
CA ILE A 471 43.72 20.43 4.23
C ILE A 471 44.79 20.31 5.33
N GLY A 472 44.56 19.48 6.35
CA GLY A 472 45.43 19.30 7.50
C GLY A 472 45.43 20.47 8.49
N ALA A 473 46.32 20.42 9.48
CA ALA A 473 46.43 21.41 10.56
C ALA A 473 47.46 22.54 10.29
N GLY A 474 48.39 22.33 9.35
CA GLY A 474 49.53 23.23 9.14
C GLY A 474 49.12 24.64 8.70
N GLY A 475 49.58 25.66 9.43
CA GLY A 475 49.35 27.08 9.09
C GLY A 475 47.96 27.62 9.43
N ARG A 476 47.10 26.83 10.08
CA ARG A 476 45.75 27.24 10.50
C ARG A 476 45.81 27.98 11.84
N PRO A 477 45.15 29.15 11.99
CA PRO A 477 45.11 29.83 13.29
C PRO A 477 44.17 29.09 14.25
N ALA A 478 44.55 29.07 15.53
CA ALA A 478 43.79 28.44 16.61
C ALA A 478 42.67 29.33 17.20
N GLN A 479 42.44 30.52 16.62
CA GLN A 479 41.53 31.54 17.14
C GLN A 479 40.75 32.18 15.98
N VAL A 480 39.50 32.53 16.23
CA VAL A 480 38.67 33.32 15.30
C VAL A 480 38.99 34.81 15.43
N SER A 481 39.07 35.32 16.66
CA SER A 481 39.37 36.73 16.94
C SER A 481 40.75 37.11 16.41
N GLY A 482 40.81 38.05 15.45
CA GLY A 482 42.03 38.48 14.79
C GLY A 482 42.52 37.59 13.63
N ALA A 483 41.76 36.57 13.22
CA ALA A 483 42.06 35.80 12.01
C ALA A 483 41.83 36.61 10.73
N ALA A 484 42.50 36.25 9.64
CA ALA A 484 42.30 36.86 8.33
C ALA A 484 41.08 36.27 7.61
N ALA A 485 40.49 37.02 6.68
CA ALA A 485 39.35 36.58 5.86
C ALA A 485 39.59 35.26 5.13
N THR A 486 40.84 34.98 4.73
CA THR A 486 41.24 33.75 4.03
C THR A 486 41.58 32.59 4.98
N ALA A 487 41.43 32.75 6.29
CA ALA A 487 41.89 31.77 7.27
C ALA A 487 40.91 30.59 7.46
N ASN A 488 41.45 29.37 7.39
CA ASN A 488 40.75 28.16 7.82
C ASN A 488 41.06 27.89 9.29
N VAL A 489 40.23 28.38 10.21
CA VAL A 489 40.45 28.25 11.66
C VAL A 489 40.39 26.78 12.09
N LEU A 490 41.27 26.38 13.01
CA LEU A 490 41.28 25.08 13.68
C LEU A 490 41.32 25.32 15.19
N ALA A 491 40.15 25.37 15.82
CA ALA A 491 39.99 25.58 17.25
C ALA A 491 40.08 24.25 18.01
N GLU A 492 41.22 24.01 18.64
CA GLU A 492 41.45 22.82 19.49
C GLU A 492 41.41 23.17 21.00
N ASP A 493 41.42 24.45 21.33
CA ASP A 493 41.41 25.05 22.68
C ASP A 493 40.30 26.11 22.83
N SER A 494 40.16 26.71 24.01
CA SER A 494 39.23 27.81 24.28
C SER A 494 39.41 29.02 23.33
N LEU A 495 38.30 29.60 22.88
CA LEU A 495 38.28 30.74 21.97
C LEU A 495 38.11 32.07 22.72
N ASN A 496 38.86 33.08 22.30
CA ASN A 496 38.68 34.46 22.78
C ASN A 496 37.44 35.10 22.14
N PRO A 497 36.72 35.99 22.87
CA PRO A 497 35.63 36.76 22.30
C PRO A 497 36.04 37.59 21.07
N LEU A 498 35.10 37.82 20.15
CA LEU A 498 35.31 38.76 19.05
C LEU A 498 35.31 40.22 19.56
N VAL A 499 36.30 40.97 19.09
CA VAL A 499 36.50 42.40 19.39
C VAL A 499 36.17 43.33 18.22
N ALA A 500 35.77 42.76 17.08
CA ALA A 500 35.34 43.44 15.87
C ALA A 500 34.57 42.46 14.96
N ASP A 501 33.77 42.99 14.02
CA ASP A 501 33.19 42.20 12.94
C ASP A 501 34.31 41.47 12.17
N THR A 502 34.20 40.15 12.06
CA THR A 502 35.29 39.27 11.62
C THR A 502 34.80 38.38 10.46
N THR A 503 35.61 38.26 9.42
CA THR A 503 35.43 37.25 8.37
C THR A 503 36.55 36.23 8.47
N ILE A 504 36.22 34.95 8.28
CA ILE A 504 37.15 33.83 8.14
C ILE A 504 36.69 32.95 6.98
N ASN A 505 37.56 32.08 6.47
CA ASN A 505 37.16 31.18 5.39
C ASN A 505 36.33 30.00 5.90
N SER A 506 36.83 29.30 6.92
CA SER A 506 36.15 28.13 7.52
C SER A 506 36.49 28.00 9.01
N LEU A 507 35.65 27.29 9.76
CA LEU A 507 35.82 27.00 11.18
C LEU A 507 35.74 25.49 11.44
N LYS A 508 36.83 24.88 11.90
CA LYS A 508 36.81 23.55 12.51
C LYS A 508 36.98 23.67 14.02
N ILE A 509 36.11 23.01 14.79
CA ILE A 509 36.19 22.90 16.25
C ILE A 509 36.40 21.44 16.61
N ALA A 510 37.54 21.15 17.23
CA ALA A 510 38.04 19.80 17.44
C ALA A 510 39.04 19.74 18.62
N ASN A 511 38.56 19.64 19.87
CA ASN A 511 39.47 19.24 20.96
C ASN A 511 39.68 17.72 20.96
N ASN A 512 40.95 17.33 20.87
CA ASN A 512 41.37 15.93 20.88
C ASN A 512 41.67 15.41 22.30
N ASP A 513 41.89 16.32 23.26
CA ASP A 513 42.35 16.00 24.63
C ASP A 513 41.20 16.03 25.66
N PRO A 514 41.09 15.02 26.56
CA PRO A 514 40.27 15.10 27.76
C PRO A 514 40.91 16.03 28.81
N PRO A 515 40.14 16.72 29.67
CA PRO A 515 38.73 16.46 30.01
C PRO A 515 37.72 17.17 29.10
N ASP A 516 36.47 16.73 29.19
CA ASP A 516 35.32 17.13 28.36
C ASP A 516 34.90 18.62 28.53
N THR A 517 35.79 19.54 28.17
CA THR A 517 35.61 20.99 28.34
C THR A 517 34.93 21.57 27.10
N PRO A 518 33.83 22.34 27.26
CA PRO A 518 33.22 23.03 26.13
C PRO A 518 34.19 24.01 25.46
N ILE A 519 34.14 24.06 24.12
CA ILE A 519 34.74 25.17 23.36
C ILE A 519 33.58 26.08 22.97
N ASP A 520 33.44 27.18 23.69
CA ASP A 520 32.44 28.21 23.41
C ASP A 520 33.09 29.42 22.70
N LEU A 521 32.30 30.09 21.85
CA LEU A 521 32.70 31.24 21.04
C LEU A 521 31.72 32.40 21.28
N ASP A 522 32.17 33.39 22.05
CA ASP A 522 31.47 34.65 22.27
C ASP A 522 31.71 35.60 21.07
N LEU A 523 30.66 35.97 20.35
CA LEU A 523 30.78 36.91 19.23
C LEU A 523 30.82 38.38 19.71
N GLY A 524 30.70 38.67 21.01
CA GLY A 524 30.97 39.99 21.59
C GLY A 524 30.07 41.12 21.04
N THR A 525 28.87 40.80 20.58
CA THR A 525 27.91 41.62 19.78
C THR A 525 28.26 41.86 18.30
N HIS A 526 29.40 41.36 17.85
CA HIS A 526 29.90 41.50 16.47
C HIS A 526 29.29 40.46 15.51
N ALA A 527 29.54 40.65 14.22
CA ALA A 527 29.26 39.68 13.17
C ALA A 527 30.46 38.75 12.92
N LEU A 528 30.20 37.44 12.84
CA LEU A 528 31.11 36.46 12.25
C LEU A 528 30.57 36.04 10.88
N ASN A 529 31.39 36.20 9.85
CA ASN A 529 31.11 35.74 8.50
C ASN A 529 32.06 34.57 8.14
N ILE A 530 31.49 33.42 7.78
CA ILE A 530 32.25 32.26 7.31
C ILE A 530 32.14 32.20 5.78
N ASP A 531 33.16 32.66 5.06
CA ASP A 531 33.11 32.91 3.61
C ASP A 531 32.86 31.64 2.78
N SER A 532 33.42 30.49 3.19
CA SER A 532 33.10 29.18 2.56
C SER A 532 31.81 28.53 3.06
N GLY A 533 31.16 29.14 4.06
CA GLY A 533 30.06 28.56 4.83
C GLY A 533 30.46 27.42 5.80
N GLY A 534 31.70 26.91 5.73
CA GLY A 534 32.10 25.69 6.42
C GLY A 534 32.27 25.83 7.93
N MET A 535 31.37 25.21 8.70
CA MET A 535 31.54 24.94 10.14
C MET A 535 31.53 23.43 10.40
N LEU A 536 32.68 22.88 10.81
CA LEU A 536 32.86 21.46 11.12
C LEU A 536 33.11 21.28 12.63
N ARG A 537 32.32 20.44 13.30
CA ARG A 537 32.43 20.19 14.74
C ARG A 537 32.58 18.69 15.05
N GLN A 538 33.56 18.35 15.88
CA GLN A 538 34.08 16.98 16.04
C GLN A 538 34.34 16.61 17.53
N PHE A 539 34.33 15.31 17.88
CA PHE A 539 34.52 14.72 19.24
C PHE A 539 33.35 14.85 20.22
N ARG A 540 33.55 14.78 21.55
CA ARG A 540 32.45 14.58 22.53
C ARG A 540 31.88 15.85 23.18
N ASN A 541 32.55 17.00 23.06
CA ASN A 541 32.27 18.19 23.85
C ASN A 541 31.19 19.12 23.30
N ALA A 542 30.41 19.73 24.19
CA ALA A 542 29.47 20.77 23.80
C ALA A 542 30.22 21.99 23.23
N THR A 543 29.56 22.73 22.34
CA THR A 543 30.08 23.97 21.75
C THR A 543 28.95 24.98 21.66
N THR A 544 29.14 26.17 22.21
CA THR A 544 28.15 27.26 22.14
C THR A 544 28.69 28.43 21.33
N ILE A 545 27.94 28.91 20.34
CA ILE A 545 28.21 30.17 19.64
C ILE A 545 27.11 31.17 20.05
N PHE A 546 27.50 32.29 20.65
CA PHE A 546 26.57 33.19 21.35
C PHE A 546 26.92 34.67 21.21
N ASN A 547 26.04 35.56 21.68
CA ASN A 547 26.26 37.03 21.74
C ASN A 547 26.68 37.69 20.42
N GLY A 548 25.84 37.68 19.37
CA GLY A 548 26.14 38.44 18.15
C GLY A 548 25.38 37.95 16.94
N ARG A 549 25.99 38.12 15.76
CA ARG A 549 25.42 37.71 14.47
C ARG A 549 26.34 36.71 13.78
N LEU A 550 25.77 35.64 13.23
CA LEU A 550 26.47 34.65 12.41
C LEU A 550 25.93 34.68 10.98
N THR A 551 26.81 34.67 9.99
CA THR A 551 26.45 34.65 8.57
C THR A 551 27.50 33.89 7.76
N ALA A 552 27.23 33.66 6.48
CA ALA A 552 28.07 32.85 5.60
C ALA A 552 28.19 33.46 4.19
N GLY A 553 29.21 33.03 3.43
CA GLY A 553 29.36 33.38 2.01
C GLY A 553 30.01 34.72 1.70
N GLY A 554 30.54 35.43 2.70
CA GLY A 554 31.18 36.73 2.48
C GLY A 554 30.15 37.77 2.04
N THR A 555 30.12 38.06 0.74
CA THR A 555 29.13 38.94 0.09
C THR A 555 28.45 38.27 -1.11
N ARG A 556 28.45 36.94 -1.17
CA ARG A 556 27.88 36.14 -2.27
C ARG A 556 26.37 35.96 -2.05
N PRO A 557 25.49 36.24 -3.02
CA PRO A 557 24.07 35.95 -2.90
C PRO A 557 23.81 34.43 -2.88
N GLY A 558 22.80 33.98 -2.14
CA GLY A 558 22.40 32.56 -2.11
C GLY A 558 23.44 31.66 -1.44
N ALA A 559 24.11 32.16 -0.39
CA ALA A 559 25.12 31.42 0.34
C ALA A 559 24.50 30.38 1.29
N GLU A 560 25.31 29.45 1.80
CA GLU A 560 24.89 28.42 2.74
C GLU A 560 25.83 28.40 3.97
N LEU A 561 25.27 28.32 5.17
CA LEU A 561 26.00 28.01 6.40
C LEU A 561 25.97 26.48 6.62
N PHE A 562 27.09 25.81 6.39
CA PHE A 562 27.24 24.37 6.54
C PHE A 562 27.62 24.01 7.98
N ALA A 563 26.64 23.66 8.80
CA ALA A 563 26.84 23.16 10.15
C ALA A 563 26.97 21.62 10.15
N THR A 564 28.16 21.10 9.86
CA THR A 564 28.42 19.66 9.94
C THR A 564 28.87 19.27 11.35
N ILE A 565 27.98 18.61 12.07
CA ILE A 565 28.19 18.17 13.45
C ILE A 565 28.42 16.66 13.44
N LYS A 566 29.67 16.20 13.53
CA LYS A 566 30.00 14.77 13.41
C LYS A 566 29.68 13.96 14.67
N GLN A 567 29.56 14.60 15.85
CA GLN A 567 29.25 14.01 17.16
C GLN A 567 28.74 15.12 18.10
N ALA A 568 28.19 14.75 19.28
CA ALA A 568 27.78 15.67 20.36
C ALA A 568 26.80 16.79 19.96
N THR A 569 26.61 17.77 20.84
CA THR A 569 25.69 18.90 20.66
C THR A 569 26.45 20.20 20.41
N THR A 570 26.04 20.95 19.39
CA THR A 570 26.43 22.35 19.19
C THR A 570 25.21 23.24 19.35
N THR A 571 25.34 24.36 20.05
CA THR A 571 24.27 25.33 20.28
C THR A 571 24.65 26.66 19.64
N ILE A 572 23.78 27.22 18.80
CA ILE A 572 23.91 28.58 18.25
C ILE A 572 22.78 29.44 18.83
N SER A 573 23.15 30.32 19.76
CA SER A 573 22.26 31.33 20.35
C SER A 573 22.56 32.75 19.82
N ALA A 574 23.63 32.92 19.05
CA ALA A 574 23.81 34.07 18.18
C ALA A 574 22.73 34.07 17.07
N SER A 575 22.31 35.26 16.63
CA SER A 575 21.38 35.42 15.51
C SER A 575 22.02 34.99 14.19
N ILE A 576 21.46 34.00 13.51
CA ILE A 576 21.83 33.67 12.13
C ILE A 576 21.13 34.67 11.21
N VAL A 577 21.88 35.32 10.33
CA VAL A 577 21.40 36.43 9.48
C VAL A 577 21.92 36.33 8.05
N ASP A 578 21.19 36.93 7.12
CA ASP A 578 21.64 37.13 5.73
C ASP A 578 22.95 37.92 5.64
N ASN A 579 23.70 37.70 4.56
CA ASN A 579 24.95 38.39 4.30
C ASN A 579 24.70 39.68 3.48
N ALA A 580 25.74 40.50 3.28
CA ALA A 580 25.59 41.78 2.57
C ALA A 580 25.26 41.66 1.07
N GLY A 581 25.35 40.45 0.50
CA GLY A 581 24.95 40.11 -0.87
C GLY A 581 23.54 39.49 -0.99
N GLY A 582 22.92 39.06 0.11
CA GLY A 582 21.55 38.54 0.15
C GLY A 582 21.40 37.25 0.97
N ALA A 583 20.43 36.43 0.55
CA ALA A 583 19.96 35.25 1.27
C ALA A 583 21.07 34.27 1.69
N VAL A 584 21.00 33.80 2.92
CA VAL A 584 21.81 32.71 3.50
C VAL A 584 20.88 31.56 3.90
N GLY A 585 21.17 30.34 3.44
CA GLY A 585 20.53 29.11 3.94
C GLY A 585 21.30 28.47 5.09
N LEU A 586 20.64 27.64 5.89
CA LEU A 586 21.25 26.86 6.98
C LEU A 586 21.23 25.38 6.62
N THR A 587 22.39 24.75 6.44
CA THR A 587 22.50 23.31 6.16
C THR A 587 23.11 22.57 7.35
N LYS A 588 22.27 21.86 8.12
CA LYS A 588 22.69 20.94 9.18
C LYS A 588 22.99 19.56 8.59
N SER A 589 24.14 18.99 8.95
CA SER A 589 24.54 17.64 8.55
C SER A 589 25.27 16.86 9.66
N GLY A 590 25.46 15.55 9.45
CA GLY A 590 26.13 14.64 10.37
C GLY A 590 25.29 14.22 11.59
N ARG A 591 25.64 13.07 12.18
CA ARG A 591 24.92 12.42 13.31
C ARG A 591 24.82 13.23 14.61
N GLY A 592 25.61 14.29 14.79
CA GLY A 592 25.53 15.14 15.98
C GLY A 592 24.28 16.02 15.98
N THR A 593 24.00 16.66 17.11
CA THR A 593 22.87 17.58 17.30
C THR A 593 23.31 19.02 17.07
N LEU A 594 22.52 19.80 16.32
CA LEU A 594 22.57 21.25 16.34
C LEU A 594 21.33 21.76 17.09
N VAL A 595 21.52 22.72 17.99
CA VAL A 595 20.46 23.46 18.67
C VAL A 595 20.55 24.91 18.22
N ILE A 596 19.44 25.51 17.79
CA ILE A 596 19.38 26.94 17.47
C ILE A 596 18.34 27.65 18.35
N SER A 597 18.74 28.80 18.90
CA SER A 597 17.94 29.58 19.85
C SER A 597 18.09 31.10 19.75
N GLY A 598 18.85 31.60 18.76
CA GLY A 598 18.99 33.03 18.50
C GLY A 598 17.81 33.58 17.70
N HIS A 599 17.60 34.90 17.72
CA HIS A 599 16.62 35.55 16.86
C HIS A 599 17.10 35.52 15.41
N ASN A 600 16.58 34.58 14.61
CA ASN A 600 17.10 34.29 13.27
C ASN A 600 16.34 35.08 12.20
N SER A 601 17.08 35.63 11.22
CA SER A 601 16.52 36.46 10.15
C SER A 601 17.20 36.19 8.80
N TYR A 602 17.62 34.94 8.58
CA TYR A 602 18.14 34.49 7.29
C TYR A 602 16.98 34.06 6.38
N SER A 603 17.06 34.39 5.09
CA SER A 603 15.98 34.18 4.11
C SER A 603 16.18 32.97 3.19
N GLY A 604 17.31 32.27 3.29
CA GLY A 604 17.54 31.00 2.60
C GLY A 604 16.94 29.79 3.36
N PRO A 605 16.81 28.63 2.70
CA PRO A 605 16.16 27.45 3.28
C PRO A 605 16.93 26.87 4.47
N THR A 606 16.20 26.21 5.38
CA THR A 606 16.77 25.37 6.44
C THR A 606 16.79 23.91 5.98
N VAL A 607 17.98 23.35 5.74
CA VAL A 607 18.17 21.96 5.34
C VAL A 607 18.68 21.12 6.51
N VAL A 608 18.02 20.00 6.79
CA VAL A 608 18.43 19.02 7.81
C VAL A 608 18.72 17.68 7.15
N ASN A 609 20.00 17.36 7.02
CA ASN A 609 20.47 16.09 6.46
C ASN A 609 20.65 15.02 7.52
N GLY A 610 20.60 13.76 7.07
CA GLY A 610 20.85 12.59 7.90
C GLY A 610 22.30 12.45 8.40
N ALA A 611 22.53 11.35 9.11
CA ALA A 611 23.78 11.11 9.83
C ALA A 611 25.01 10.81 8.94
N GLY A 612 24.79 10.32 7.71
CA GLY A 612 25.83 9.99 6.73
C GLY A 612 26.46 8.60 6.90
N LEU A 613 27.78 8.52 6.71
CA LEU A 613 28.52 7.25 6.68
C LEU A 613 28.41 6.45 7.99
N GLY A 614 28.07 5.17 7.87
CA GLY A 614 28.14 4.15 8.92
C GLY A 614 27.15 4.26 10.09
N SER A 615 26.17 5.18 10.06
CA SER A 615 25.28 5.44 11.20
C SER A 615 23.85 4.92 10.99
N THR A 616 23.23 4.47 12.08
CA THR A 616 21.79 4.18 12.21
C THR A 616 21.05 5.26 13.01
N GLU A 617 21.74 6.34 13.38
CA GLU A 617 21.16 7.50 14.08
C GLU A 617 20.69 8.53 13.04
N SER A 618 19.79 9.44 13.41
CA SER A 618 19.39 10.57 12.54
C SER A 618 20.20 11.83 12.87
N GLY A 619 20.54 12.62 11.86
CA GLY A 619 21.16 13.94 12.07
C GLY A 619 20.11 14.93 12.56
N MET A 620 20.26 15.48 13.76
CA MET A 620 19.20 16.25 14.42
C MET A 620 19.47 17.77 14.44
N LEU A 621 18.44 18.56 14.12
CA LEU A 621 18.33 19.99 14.39
C LEU A 621 17.21 20.22 15.41
N ILE A 622 17.49 20.94 16.49
CA ILE A 622 16.51 21.34 17.52
C ILE A 622 16.32 22.85 17.48
N VAL A 623 15.08 23.31 17.38
CA VAL A 623 14.69 24.71 17.61
C VAL A 623 14.07 24.85 19.01
N THR A 624 14.52 25.82 19.82
CA THR A 624 14.10 25.94 21.23
C THR A 624 13.32 27.21 21.56
N ALA A 625 13.00 28.04 20.57
CA ALA A 625 12.12 29.21 20.69
C ALA A 625 11.51 29.55 19.32
N PRO A 626 10.32 30.19 19.25
CA PRO A 626 9.70 30.61 18.00
C PRO A 626 10.62 31.48 17.13
N GLU A 627 11.29 32.46 17.73
CA GLU A 627 12.25 33.36 17.08
C GLU A 627 13.48 32.68 16.47
N ALA A 628 13.72 31.40 16.76
CA ALA A 628 14.78 30.61 16.14
C ALA A 628 14.39 30.11 14.74
N ILE A 629 13.11 30.21 14.37
CA ILE A 629 12.57 29.88 13.06
C ILE A 629 12.38 31.20 12.29
N PRO A 630 13.04 31.41 11.14
CA PRO A 630 12.75 32.58 10.30
C PRO A 630 11.34 32.50 9.71
N SER A 631 10.68 33.64 9.55
CA SER A 631 9.38 33.75 8.83
C SER A 631 9.52 33.35 7.35
N ASP A 632 8.48 32.76 6.76
CA ASP A 632 8.44 32.34 5.34
C ASP A 632 9.59 31.38 4.97
N ASN A 633 10.14 30.65 5.94
CA ASN A 633 11.28 29.76 5.70
C ASN A 633 10.86 28.47 5.01
N THR A 634 11.62 28.01 4.02
CA THR A 634 11.48 26.64 3.50
C THR A 634 12.33 25.69 4.33
N VAL A 635 11.69 24.72 4.99
CA VAL A 635 12.37 23.67 5.78
C VAL A 635 12.43 22.38 4.95
N ILE A 636 13.63 21.83 4.75
CA ILE A 636 13.89 20.64 3.93
C ILE A 636 14.58 19.59 4.79
N VAL A 637 13.94 18.45 5.02
CA VAL A 637 14.48 17.37 5.87
C VAL A 637 14.79 16.14 5.03
N ASN A 638 16.09 15.89 4.80
CA ASN A 638 16.60 14.77 4.01
C ASN A 638 17.17 13.69 4.97
N GLY A 639 16.32 12.80 5.49
CA GLY A 639 16.74 11.70 6.38
C GLY A 639 17.33 12.15 7.73
N GLY A 640 17.19 13.43 8.08
CA GLY A 640 17.48 13.99 9.39
C GLY A 640 16.21 14.16 10.23
N GLU A 641 16.35 14.80 11.38
CA GLU A 641 15.24 15.15 12.28
C GLU A 641 15.21 16.66 12.54
N TYR A 642 14.11 17.32 12.15
CA TYR A 642 13.81 18.69 12.57
C TYR A 642 12.87 18.63 13.78
N ARG A 643 13.37 19.01 14.95
CA ARG A 643 12.69 18.88 16.22
C ARG A 643 12.31 20.23 16.81
N ILE A 644 11.03 20.42 17.06
CA ILE A 644 10.48 21.62 17.70
C ILE A 644 10.40 21.34 19.21
N ASN A 645 11.16 22.11 19.99
CA ASN A 645 11.34 21.91 21.42
C ASN A 645 10.95 23.17 22.22
N PHE A 646 9.79 23.71 21.87
CA PHE A 646 9.04 24.72 22.60
C PHE A 646 7.54 24.50 22.32
N ASP A 647 6.69 25.16 23.10
CA ASP A 647 5.23 25.10 23.00
C ASP A 647 4.70 26.44 22.45
N THR A 648 3.63 26.44 21.64
CA THR A 648 3.09 27.66 21.02
C THR A 648 1.63 27.51 20.57
N ASP A 649 0.76 28.44 20.99
CA ASP A 649 -0.61 28.57 20.47
C ASP A 649 -0.68 29.20 19.06
N VAL A 650 0.42 29.81 18.61
CA VAL A 650 0.52 30.46 17.29
C VAL A 650 1.14 29.48 16.29
N PRO A 651 0.48 29.21 15.14
CA PRO A 651 1.07 28.39 14.08
C PRO A 651 2.41 28.93 13.60
N ILE A 652 3.35 28.02 13.33
CA ILE A 652 4.65 28.34 12.76
C ILE A 652 4.48 28.50 11.25
N ASP A 653 4.65 29.73 10.77
CA ASP A 653 4.53 30.15 9.37
C ASP A 653 5.81 29.81 8.57
N LEU A 654 5.68 28.91 7.59
CA LEU A 654 6.74 28.45 6.70
C LEU A 654 6.37 28.69 5.22
N GLY A 655 7.35 29.09 4.40
CA GLY A 655 7.14 29.16 2.94
C GLY A 655 6.94 27.77 2.30
N GLY A 656 7.47 26.72 2.94
CA GLY A 656 7.23 25.34 2.55
C GLY A 656 7.93 24.32 3.45
N LEU A 657 7.40 23.09 3.46
CA LEU A 657 7.96 21.97 4.22
C LEU A 657 8.21 20.78 3.28
N GLU A 658 9.48 20.37 3.14
CA GLU A 658 9.89 19.23 2.33
C GLU A 658 10.41 18.07 3.19
N LEU A 659 9.98 16.84 2.90
CA LEU A 659 10.35 15.64 3.66
C LEU A 659 10.82 14.53 2.72
N ARG A 660 12.09 14.12 2.84
CA ARG A 660 12.75 13.14 1.96
C ARG A 660 13.58 12.15 2.74
N ASP A 661 13.95 11.06 2.07
CA ASP A 661 14.97 10.11 2.55
C ASP A 661 14.67 9.52 3.96
N GLY A 662 13.39 9.39 4.33
CA GLY A 662 12.97 8.93 5.65
C GLY A 662 13.06 9.99 6.77
N GLY A 663 13.08 11.28 6.43
CA GLY A 663 13.20 12.38 7.38
C GLY A 663 12.07 12.47 8.42
N ALA A 664 12.29 13.18 9.52
CA ALA A 664 11.32 13.32 10.60
C ALA A 664 11.09 14.78 11.04
N ILE A 665 9.81 15.12 11.26
CA ILE A 665 9.37 16.34 11.96
C ILE A 665 8.81 15.92 13.31
N THR A 666 9.42 16.37 14.41
CA THR A 666 9.08 15.91 15.76
C THR A 666 8.88 17.07 16.72
N THR A 667 8.20 16.78 17.82
CA THR A 667 8.02 17.67 18.98
C THR A 667 8.68 17.04 20.20
N GLN A 668 9.27 17.84 21.09
CA GLN A 668 9.72 17.45 22.45
C GLN A 668 11.00 16.57 22.58
N PHE A 669 11.58 16.56 23.80
CA PHE A 669 12.56 15.59 24.27
C PHE A 669 12.14 15.07 25.67
N GLY A 670 11.76 13.80 25.81
CA GLY A 670 11.51 13.19 27.14
C GLY A 670 10.36 12.18 27.18
N SER A 671 10.06 11.68 28.39
CA SER A 671 9.12 10.57 28.62
C SER A 671 7.88 10.96 29.45
N VAL A 672 7.31 12.14 29.19
CA VAL A 672 6.03 12.59 29.78
C VAL A 672 5.00 12.73 28.66
N ALA A 673 3.82 12.17 28.89
CA ALA A 673 2.90 11.68 27.84
C ALA A 673 2.04 12.75 27.13
N GLU A 674 2.50 14.00 27.08
CA GLU A 674 1.87 15.09 26.35
C GLU A 674 2.90 15.67 25.37
N ASN A 675 2.69 15.43 24.07
CA ASN A 675 3.43 16.12 23.02
C ASN A 675 3.13 17.63 23.09
N PHE A 676 4.10 18.48 22.79
CA PHE A 676 3.82 19.92 22.60
C PHE A 676 2.80 20.10 21.48
N ASP A 677 1.84 21.01 21.66
CA ASP A 677 0.76 21.23 20.69
C ASP A 677 1.23 22.20 19.59
N VAL A 678 2.18 21.73 18.79
CA VAL A 678 2.81 22.54 17.75
C VAL A 678 2.04 22.37 16.43
N THR A 679 1.60 23.49 15.87
CA THR A 679 1.02 23.59 14.53
C THR A 679 2.00 24.27 13.57
N ILE A 680 2.18 23.69 12.39
CA ILE A 680 2.95 24.25 11.27
C ILE A 680 1.95 24.63 10.17
N ASP A 681 1.93 25.89 9.78
CA ASP A 681 1.21 26.40 8.61
C ASP A 681 2.25 26.62 7.51
N ALA A 682 2.08 26.00 6.34
CA ALA A 682 3.06 26.10 5.26
C ALA A 682 2.42 26.28 3.89
N GLY A 683 2.98 27.20 3.10
CA GLY A 683 2.49 27.48 1.74
C GLY A 683 2.50 26.27 0.80
N THR A 684 3.39 25.28 1.05
CA THR A 684 3.35 23.96 0.41
C THR A 684 3.90 22.87 1.32
N TYR A 685 3.39 21.64 1.19
CA TYR A 685 3.94 20.43 1.81
C TYR A 685 4.37 19.44 0.72
N THR A 686 5.69 19.23 0.52
CA THR A 686 6.22 18.31 -0.50
C THR A 686 6.88 17.11 0.17
N PHE A 687 6.21 15.96 0.18
CA PHE A 687 6.70 14.78 0.88
C PHE A 687 7.04 13.63 -0.09
N GLU A 688 8.21 13.02 0.11
CA GLU A 688 8.69 11.83 -0.61
C GLU A 688 8.61 10.62 0.34
N SER A 689 9.31 10.70 1.48
CA SER A 689 9.20 9.75 2.58
C SER A 689 9.65 10.32 3.93
N GLY A 690 9.02 9.88 5.02
CA GLY A 690 9.30 10.33 6.38
C GLY A 690 8.13 10.23 7.37
N THR A 691 8.26 10.89 8.52
CA THR A 691 7.21 10.97 9.55
C THR A 691 7.00 12.40 10.04
N VAL A 692 5.73 12.80 10.21
CA VAL A 692 5.33 14.11 10.77
C VAL A 692 4.51 13.89 12.04
N VAL A 693 5.01 14.40 13.16
CA VAL A 693 4.34 14.36 14.49
C VAL A 693 3.60 15.66 14.80
N ALA A 694 4.11 16.80 14.34
CA ALA A 694 3.46 18.10 14.50
C ALA A 694 2.12 18.17 13.74
N LYS A 695 1.23 19.07 14.15
CA LYS A 695 0.00 19.38 13.40
C LYS A 695 0.32 20.20 12.16
N LEU A 696 -0.43 19.97 11.08
CA LEU A 696 -0.37 20.75 9.84
C LEU A 696 -1.63 21.62 9.70
N ALA A 697 -1.48 22.79 9.07
CA ALA A 697 -2.55 23.78 8.88
C ALA A 697 -2.43 24.53 7.55
N GLY A 698 -3.38 25.42 7.26
CA GLY A 698 -3.35 26.30 6.10
C GLY A 698 -3.98 25.72 4.83
N ASP A 699 -3.89 26.46 3.73
CA ASP A 699 -4.41 26.08 2.40
C ASP A 699 -3.35 25.48 1.47
N GLY A 700 -2.10 25.36 1.94
CA GLY A 700 -1.00 24.75 1.20
C GLY A 700 -1.25 23.28 0.85
N THR A 701 -1.14 22.94 -0.43
CA THR A 701 -1.31 21.57 -0.93
C THR A 701 -0.25 20.62 -0.38
N LEU A 702 -0.66 19.43 0.07
CA LEU A 702 0.21 18.34 0.46
C LEU A 702 0.39 17.36 -0.71
N SER A 703 1.58 17.32 -1.29
CA SER A 703 1.91 16.48 -2.45
C SER A 703 2.90 15.37 -2.04
N LYS A 704 2.40 14.13 -2.04
CA LYS A 704 3.16 12.89 -1.83
C LYS A 704 3.62 12.35 -3.19
N ARG A 705 4.92 12.41 -3.50
CA ARG A 705 5.43 12.36 -4.90
C ARG A 705 6.16 11.11 -5.38
N THR A 706 6.78 10.34 -4.49
CA THR A 706 7.61 9.17 -4.84
C THR A 706 7.00 7.88 -4.30
N ASP A 707 7.56 6.72 -4.64
CA ASP A 707 7.08 5.42 -4.19
C ASP A 707 7.21 5.17 -2.67
N GLY A 708 7.82 6.10 -1.93
CA GLY A 708 8.12 6.00 -0.51
C GLY A 708 6.94 6.05 0.46
N THR A 709 7.21 5.98 1.77
CA THR A 709 6.18 6.07 2.83
C THR A 709 6.24 7.38 3.60
N VAL A 710 5.10 8.05 3.76
CA VAL A 710 4.91 9.20 4.65
C VAL A 710 3.88 8.85 5.71
N ARG A 711 4.18 9.13 6.97
CA ARG A 711 3.27 8.92 8.11
C ARG A 711 2.87 10.25 8.74
N LEU A 712 1.58 10.51 8.84
CA LEU A 712 1.01 11.72 9.44
C LEU A 712 0.35 11.35 10.77
N LYS A 713 0.92 11.81 11.89
CA LYS A 713 0.45 11.50 13.26
C LYS A 713 -0.29 12.65 13.94
N GLY A 714 -0.26 13.86 13.37
CA GLY A 714 -0.88 15.06 13.93
C GLY A 714 -2.41 15.15 13.76
N ASP A 715 -3.06 15.94 14.63
CA ASP A 715 -4.43 16.41 14.40
C ASP A 715 -4.42 17.58 13.41
N ASN A 716 -4.37 17.26 12.12
CA ASN A 716 -4.22 18.23 11.03
C ASN A 716 -5.56 18.89 10.67
N ALA A 717 -6.49 19.04 11.62
CA ALA A 717 -7.82 19.62 11.40
C ALA A 717 -7.81 21.03 10.76
N GLY A 718 -6.70 21.77 10.90
CA GLY A 718 -6.51 23.09 10.28
C GLY A 718 -5.98 23.04 8.86
N LEU A 719 -5.57 21.87 8.33
CA LEU A 719 -5.13 21.70 6.95
C LEU A 719 -6.36 21.65 6.05
N THR A 720 -6.54 22.71 5.27
CA THR A 720 -7.65 22.90 4.32
C THR A 720 -7.22 22.72 2.87
N GLY A 721 -5.91 22.74 2.59
CA GLY A 721 -5.35 22.42 1.28
C GLY A 721 -5.50 20.95 0.91
N ASP A 722 -5.63 20.67 -0.38
CA ASP A 722 -5.77 19.30 -0.90
C ASP A 722 -4.55 18.43 -0.62
N VAL A 723 -4.79 17.13 -0.49
CA VAL A 723 -3.79 16.09 -0.25
C VAL A 723 -3.70 15.20 -1.49
N ILE A 724 -2.58 15.20 -2.18
CA ILE A 724 -2.40 14.48 -3.45
C ILE A 724 -1.33 13.40 -3.30
N VAL A 725 -1.74 12.14 -3.43
CA VAL A 725 -0.87 10.96 -3.44
C VAL A 725 -0.62 10.53 -4.89
N HIS A 726 0.51 10.98 -5.43
CA HIS A 726 0.94 10.61 -6.79
C HIS A 726 1.51 9.20 -6.85
N ASP A 727 2.27 8.81 -5.83
CA ASP A 727 3.01 7.53 -5.74
C ASP A 727 3.25 7.16 -4.26
N GLY A 728 3.47 5.88 -4.00
CA GLY A 728 3.84 5.35 -2.68
C GLY A 728 2.73 5.35 -1.64
N LEU A 729 3.12 5.33 -0.37
CA LEU A 729 2.21 5.18 0.76
C LEU A 729 2.03 6.50 1.53
N LEU A 730 0.80 6.94 1.72
CA LEU A 730 0.43 7.95 2.72
C LEU A 730 -0.35 7.27 3.86
N VAL A 731 0.15 7.38 5.09
CA VAL A 731 -0.40 6.69 6.26
C VAL A 731 -1.00 7.69 7.24
N ALA A 732 -2.30 7.54 7.54
CA ALA A 732 -3.05 8.34 8.49
C ALA A 732 -3.09 7.66 9.87
N GLU A 733 -2.22 8.10 10.79
CA GLU A 733 -2.13 7.61 12.17
C GLU A 733 -3.03 8.36 13.15
N HIS A 734 -3.75 9.38 12.68
CA HIS A 734 -4.73 10.12 13.47
C HIS A 734 -6.00 10.39 12.67
N ARG A 735 -7.14 10.53 13.35
CA ARG A 735 -8.48 10.65 12.74
C ARG A 735 -8.72 11.83 11.81
N ARG A 736 -7.81 12.80 11.82
CA ARG A 736 -7.78 13.98 10.94
C ARG A 736 -6.37 14.20 10.38
N ALA A 737 -5.59 13.14 10.21
CA ALA A 737 -4.22 13.21 9.72
C ALA A 737 -4.13 13.75 8.28
N ALA A 738 -5.15 13.52 7.46
CA ALA A 738 -5.28 14.11 6.12
C ALA A 738 -5.87 15.55 6.14
N GLY A 739 -6.29 16.05 7.30
CA GLY A 739 -6.97 17.34 7.42
C GLY A 739 -8.41 17.34 6.89
N THR A 740 -8.80 18.45 6.27
CA THR A 740 -10.15 18.73 5.75
C THR A 740 -10.18 19.02 4.25
N GLY A 741 -9.02 19.17 3.61
CA GLY A 741 -8.91 19.16 2.15
C GLY A 741 -9.18 17.77 1.56
N ARG A 742 -9.35 17.71 0.25
CA ARG A 742 -9.68 16.46 -0.46
C ARG A 742 -8.44 15.61 -0.68
N VAL A 743 -8.50 14.32 -0.35
CA VAL A 743 -7.43 13.35 -0.62
C VAL A 743 -7.61 12.78 -2.04
N THR A 744 -6.64 12.96 -2.94
CA THR A 744 -6.64 12.35 -4.28
C THR A 744 -5.53 11.31 -4.39
N VAL A 745 -5.85 10.08 -4.79
CA VAL A 745 -4.91 8.95 -4.88
C VAL A 745 -4.81 8.47 -6.33
N HIS A 746 -3.64 8.64 -6.95
CA HIS A 746 -3.38 8.21 -8.33
C HIS A 746 -2.89 6.76 -8.43
N ASP A 747 -2.85 6.19 -9.65
CA ASP A 747 -2.41 4.81 -9.99
C ASP A 747 -1.23 4.24 -9.19
N ALA A 748 -0.21 5.06 -8.88
CA ALA A 748 0.95 4.59 -8.14
C ALA A 748 0.85 4.75 -6.62
N GLY A 749 -0.16 5.45 -6.14
CA GLY A 749 -0.38 5.83 -4.76
C GLY A 749 -1.32 4.91 -3.99
N ARG A 750 -1.12 4.84 -2.67
CA ARG A 750 -2.01 4.19 -1.71
C ARG A 750 -2.23 5.08 -0.50
N PHE A 751 -3.49 5.21 -0.07
CA PHE A 751 -3.85 5.83 1.19
C PHE A 751 -4.18 4.75 2.24
N ILE A 752 -3.51 4.81 3.39
CA ILE A 752 -3.61 3.80 4.47
C ILE A 752 -4.25 4.42 5.71
N LEU A 753 -5.33 3.83 6.19
CA LEU A 753 -6.02 4.21 7.42
C LEU A 753 -5.46 3.39 8.60
N GLU A 754 -4.57 3.98 9.40
CA GLU A 754 -4.00 3.32 10.58
C GLU A 754 -4.79 3.62 11.86
N ALA A 755 -5.32 4.83 12.00
CA ALA A 755 -6.28 5.18 13.05
C ALA A 755 -7.65 4.50 12.82
N ASP A 756 -8.31 4.10 13.91
CA ASP A 756 -9.62 3.42 13.94
C ASP A 756 -10.73 4.15 13.14
N THR A 757 -10.62 5.47 13.05
CA THR A 757 -11.51 6.30 12.23
C THR A 757 -10.68 7.38 11.58
N VAL A 758 -10.90 7.66 10.29
CA VAL A 758 -10.33 8.80 9.57
C VAL A 758 -11.47 9.56 8.91
N SER A 759 -11.49 10.89 9.01
CA SER A 759 -12.52 11.73 8.39
C SER A 759 -11.90 12.65 7.34
N THR A 760 -12.15 12.35 6.07
CA THR A 760 -11.69 13.09 4.88
C THR A 760 -12.43 12.57 3.65
N ASP A 761 -12.68 13.44 2.67
CA ASP A 761 -13.16 13.01 1.34
C ASP A 761 -11.99 12.44 0.52
N VAL A 762 -12.23 11.32 -0.17
CA VAL A 762 -11.23 10.60 -0.97
C VAL A 762 -11.65 10.52 -2.43
N VAL A 763 -10.73 10.80 -3.34
CA VAL A 763 -10.84 10.55 -4.78
C VAL A 763 -9.84 9.48 -5.17
N LEU A 764 -10.33 8.34 -5.66
CA LEU A 764 -9.50 7.30 -6.26
C LEU A 764 -9.40 7.56 -7.77
N ALA A 765 -8.23 8.05 -8.18
CA ALA A 765 -7.87 8.41 -9.55
C ALA A 765 -6.85 7.40 -10.12
N GLY A 766 -7.14 6.11 -9.93
CA GLY A 766 -6.29 4.97 -10.26
C GLY A 766 -5.72 4.26 -9.02
N GLY A 767 -5.71 4.95 -7.88
CA GLY A 767 -4.99 4.50 -6.68
C GLY A 767 -5.73 3.49 -5.82
N GLU A 768 -5.12 3.20 -4.67
CA GLU A 768 -5.60 2.17 -3.73
C GLU A 768 -5.93 2.77 -2.34
N LEU A 769 -7.04 2.35 -1.75
CA LEU A 769 -7.40 2.63 -0.34
C LEU A 769 -7.26 1.34 0.48
N ALA A 770 -6.66 1.42 1.67
CA ALA A 770 -6.49 0.26 2.55
C ALA A 770 -6.58 0.63 4.04
N PRO A 771 -7.01 -0.29 4.92
CA PRO A 771 -6.71 -0.21 6.35
C PRO A 771 -5.21 -0.49 6.60
N ALA A 772 -4.72 -0.30 7.82
CA ALA A 772 -3.37 -0.74 8.20
C ALA A 772 -3.29 -2.27 8.38
N ASN A 773 -2.11 -2.85 8.10
CA ASN A 773 -1.83 -4.28 8.27
C ASN A 773 -2.08 -4.72 9.73
N PRO A 774 -2.91 -5.76 10.00
CA PRO A 774 -3.33 -6.16 11.34
C PRO A 774 -2.26 -6.73 12.27
N GLU A 775 -0.98 -6.81 11.89
CA GLU A 775 0.14 -7.34 12.71
C GLU A 775 0.26 -6.78 14.15
N ASN A 776 -0.39 -5.66 14.49
CA ASN A 776 -0.42 -5.10 15.85
C ASN A 776 -1.80 -4.61 16.37
N THR A 777 -2.90 -4.75 15.63
CA THR A 777 -4.24 -4.32 16.13
C THR A 777 -5.28 -5.42 16.01
N VAL A 778 -5.67 -5.97 17.16
CA VAL A 778 -6.73 -6.97 17.31
C VAL A 778 -8.08 -6.27 17.47
N GLY A 779 -9.04 -6.57 16.58
CA GLY A 779 -10.45 -6.22 16.76
C GLY A 779 -10.81 -4.72 16.71
N SER A 780 -10.24 -3.98 15.77
CA SER A 780 -10.65 -2.61 15.46
C SER A 780 -10.95 -2.47 13.96
N HIS A 781 -12.23 -2.31 13.61
CA HIS A 781 -12.63 -1.82 12.28
C HIS A 781 -11.93 -0.49 11.97
N ARG A 782 -11.66 -0.21 10.69
CA ARG A 782 -11.15 1.08 10.23
C ARG A 782 -12.24 1.79 9.46
N THR A 783 -12.72 2.90 9.99
CA THR A 783 -13.84 3.65 9.40
C THR A 783 -13.34 4.86 8.61
N LEU A 784 -13.80 5.02 7.37
CA LEU A 784 -13.69 6.28 6.62
C LEU A 784 -15.00 7.07 6.73
N ILE A 785 -14.93 8.26 7.34
CA ILE A 785 -16.04 9.20 7.46
C ILE A 785 -15.82 10.36 6.47
N GLY A 786 -16.16 10.10 5.22
CA GLY A 786 -16.11 11.04 4.10
C GLY A 786 -16.49 10.33 2.79
N SER A 787 -16.76 11.11 1.75
CA SER A 787 -17.16 10.57 0.44
C SER A 787 -16.00 9.87 -0.28
N VAL A 788 -16.32 8.89 -1.13
CA VAL A 788 -15.36 8.21 -2.00
C VAL A 788 -15.79 8.37 -3.47
N GLU A 789 -15.00 9.13 -4.23
CA GLU A 789 -15.22 9.36 -5.66
C GLU A 789 -14.20 8.56 -6.48
N VAL A 790 -14.64 7.62 -7.32
CA VAL A 790 -13.76 6.79 -8.15
C VAL A 790 -13.81 7.30 -9.59
N THR A 791 -12.66 7.73 -10.12
CA THR A 791 -12.54 8.47 -11.39
C THR A 791 -11.67 7.78 -12.45
N ALA A 792 -10.92 6.75 -12.04
CA ALA A 792 -10.22 5.81 -12.92
C ALA A 792 -10.11 4.45 -12.20
N ASP A 793 -9.75 3.38 -12.91
CA ASP A 793 -9.78 2.01 -12.37
C ASP A 793 -8.95 1.89 -11.08
N SER A 794 -9.59 1.55 -9.97
CA SER A 794 -9.02 1.72 -8.61
C SER A 794 -9.33 0.53 -7.71
N ARG A 795 -8.62 0.46 -6.58
CA ARG A 795 -8.69 -0.68 -5.64
C ARG A 795 -9.02 -0.27 -4.22
N ILE A 796 -9.73 -1.16 -3.51
CA ILE A 796 -9.92 -1.08 -2.06
C ILE A 796 -9.51 -2.41 -1.44
N LEU A 797 -8.61 -2.38 -0.47
CA LEU A 797 -8.19 -3.57 0.29
C LEU A 797 -9.00 -3.73 1.58
N SER A 798 -9.27 -4.98 1.96
CA SER A 798 -9.69 -5.37 3.32
C SER A 798 -8.75 -6.45 3.87
N TYR A 799 -8.50 -6.44 5.19
CA TYR A 799 -7.57 -7.36 5.86
C TYR A 799 -8.25 -8.19 6.95
N ASP A 800 -7.89 -9.46 7.03
CA ASP A 800 -8.34 -10.37 8.09
C ASP A 800 -7.37 -10.34 9.29
N GLY A 801 -7.92 -10.24 10.50
CA GLY A 801 -7.20 -9.90 11.72
C GLY A 801 -6.26 -11.00 12.21
N LEU A 802 -4.96 -10.71 12.29
CA LEU A 802 -3.95 -11.62 12.84
C LEU A 802 -4.04 -11.68 14.38
N ALA A 803 -5.04 -12.39 14.90
CA ALA A 803 -5.20 -12.64 16.32
C ALA A 803 -5.29 -14.15 16.63
N ILE A 804 -4.20 -14.69 17.18
CA ILE A 804 -4.12 -16.05 17.74
C ILE A 804 -5.20 -16.28 18.81
N GLY A 805 -6.34 -16.85 18.40
CA GLY A 805 -7.40 -17.33 19.29
C GLY A 805 -8.68 -16.49 19.38
N GLN A 806 -8.83 -15.40 18.62
CA GLN A 806 -10.11 -14.70 18.44
C GLN A 806 -10.31 -14.27 16.99
N VAL A 807 -11.52 -14.45 16.47
CA VAL A 807 -11.92 -14.08 15.10
C VAL A 807 -12.51 -12.68 15.15
N ASP A 808 -11.65 -11.67 15.23
CA ASP A 808 -12.05 -10.26 15.08
C ASP A 808 -11.29 -9.66 13.88
N THR A 809 -12.02 -9.36 12.82
CA THR A 809 -11.53 -8.87 11.52
C THR A 809 -11.13 -7.38 11.59
N VAL A 810 -10.40 -6.90 10.57
CA VAL A 810 -10.10 -5.46 10.39
C VAL A 810 -10.75 -5.01 9.09
N ASP A 811 -12.06 -4.83 9.18
CA ASP A 811 -12.90 -4.36 8.08
C ASP A 811 -12.70 -2.86 7.82
N LEU A 812 -12.92 -2.47 6.57
CA LEU A 812 -12.87 -1.08 6.12
C LEU A 812 -14.31 -0.58 5.91
N ASP A 813 -14.83 0.08 6.94
CA ASP A 813 -16.19 0.62 6.95
C ASP A 813 -16.23 1.94 6.15
N LEU A 814 -17.03 2.02 5.10
CA LEU A 814 -17.23 3.27 4.34
C LEU A 814 -18.56 3.93 4.71
N GLN A 815 -18.49 5.02 5.48
CA GLN A 815 -19.67 5.71 6.01
C GLN A 815 -20.16 6.90 5.18
N GLY A 816 -19.33 7.43 4.26
CA GLY A 816 -19.78 8.43 3.30
C GLY A 816 -20.30 7.82 1.99
N PRO A 817 -20.87 8.65 1.09
CA PRO A 817 -21.36 8.19 -0.19
C PRO A 817 -20.20 7.80 -1.13
N ILE A 818 -20.41 6.74 -1.90
CA ILE A 818 -19.49 6.23 -2.92
C ILE A 818 -20.07 6.53 -4.30
N THR A 819 -19.29 7.16 -5.18
CA THR A 819 -19.65 7.39 -6.58
C THR A 819 -18.57 6.84 -7.50
N ILE A 820 -18.94 5.93 -8.40
CA ILE A 820 -18.04 5.37 -9.42
C ILE A 820 -18.35 6.01 -10.77
N SER A 821 -17.34 6.59 -11.41
CA SER A 821 -17.48 7.29 -12.68
C SER A 821 -17.84 6.36 -13.85
N PRO A 822 -18.45 6.85 -14.94
CA PRO A 822 -18.79 6.02 -16.10
C PRO A 822 -17.58 5.32 -16.73
N ASN A 823 -17.70 4.02 -17.02
CA ASN A 823 -16.64 3.15 -17.58
C ASN A 823 -15.40 3.02 -16.69
N VAL A 824 -15.57 3.04 -15.36
CA VAL A 824 -14.51 2.83 -14.38
C VAL A 824 -14.80 1.59 -13.54
N VAL A 825 -13.76 0.80 -13.27
CA VAL A 825 -13.80 -0.38 -12.40
C VAL A 825 -13.34 -0.01 -10.98
N LEU A 826 -14.13 -0.37 -9.97
CA LEU A 826 -13.69 -0.45 -8.57
C LEU A 826 -13.55 -1.92 -8.19
N GLU A 827 -12.35 -2.31 -7.77
CA GLU A 827 -12.02 -3.69 -7.39
C GLU A 827 -11.81 -3.79 -5.88
N ILE A 828 -12.61 -4.65 -5.23
CA ILE A 828 -12.52 -4.95 -3.79
C ILE A 828 -11.70 -6.23 -3.61
N ILE A 829 -10.59 -6.12 -2.88
CA ILE A 829 -9.61 -7.19 -2.67
C ILE A 829 -9.54 -7.49 -1.16
N GLY A 830 -10.14 -8.58 -0.71
CA GLY A 830 -10.21 -8.87 0.71
C GLY A 830 -10.96 -10.16 1.08
N PRO A 831 -11.05 -10.49 2.39
CA PRO A 831 -11.86 -11.59 2.91
C PRO A 831 -13.33 -11.25 3.04
N ASN A 832 -13.59 -9.98 3.25
CA ASN A 832 -14.87 -9.48 3.68
C ASN A 832 -15.34 -8.54 2.58
N GLY A 833 -16.66 -8.47 2.42
CA GLY A 833 -17.29 -7.53 1.51
C GLY A 833 -16.96 -6.09 1.84
N LEU A 834 -17.44 -5.18 0.99
CA LEU A 834 -17.43 -3.77 1.29
C LEU A 834 -18.73 -3.39 2.00
N ASP A 835 -18.66 -3.16 3.30
CA ASP A 835 -19.77 -2.59 4.07
C ASP A 835 -19.90 -1.09 3.73
N VAL A 836 -20.85 -0.78 2.82
CA VAL A 836 -21.20 0.58 2.42
C VAL A 836 -22.42 1.06 3.21
N PHE A 837 -22.20 1.97 4.14
CA PHE A 837 -23.27 2.51 4.98
C PHE A 837 -23.97 3.73 4.34
N GLY A 838 -23.28 4.44 3.43
CA GLY A 838 -23.78 5.59 2.65
C GLY A 838 -24.43 5.22 1.31
N ASP A 839 -24.70 6.22 0.46
CA ASP A 839 -25.19 5.98 -0.91
C ASP A 839 -24.10 5.31 -1.78
N LEU A 840 -24.50 4.45 -2.71
CA LEU A 840 -23.63 3.83 -3.72
C LEU A 840 -24.18 4.11 -5.12
N ASN A 841 -23.48 4.93 -5.89
CA ASN A 841 -23.92 5.37 -7.23
C ASN A 841 -22.94 4.94 -8.33
N LEU A 842 -23.40 4.14 -9.30
CA LEU A 842 -22.59 3.63 -10.39
C LEU A 842 -22.91 4.34 -11.72
N GLY A 843 -21.90 5.01 -12.29
CA GLY A 843 -21.99 5.61 -13.63
C GLY A 843 -22.28 4.58 -14.74
N ALA A 844 -22.70 5.05 -15.91
CA ALA A 844 -22.97 4.17 -17.04
C ALA A 844 -21.72 3.37 -17.44
N GLY A 845 -21.82 2.03 -17.44
CA GLY A 845 -20.69 1.14 -17.70
C GLY A 845 -19.64 1.09 -16.59
N ALA A 846 -19.89 1.70 -15.43
CA ALA A 846 -19.06 1.49 -14.24
C ALA A 846 -19.24 0.06 -13.71
N GLU A 847 -18.19 -0.52 -13.15
CA GLU A 847 -18.22 -1.86 -12.58
C GLU A 847 -17.68 -1.85 -11.14
N LEU A 848 -18.37 -2.51 -10.23
CA LEU A 848 -17.91 -2.82 -8.88
C LEU A 848 -17.70 -4.34 -8.80
N ARG A 849 -16.46 -4.78 -8.57
CA ARG A 849 -16.07 -6.20 -8.54
C ARG A 849 -15.53 -6.57 -7.16
N ALA A 850 -15.76 -7.80 -6.71
CA ALA A 850 -15.07 -8.39 -5.55
C ALA A 850 -14.50 -9.76 -5.93
N GLU A 851 -13.22 -9.99 -5.69
CA GLU A 851 -12.53 -11.18 -6.23
C GLU A 851 -13.05 -12.51 -5.66
N GLN A 852 -13.53 -12.54 -4.41
CA GLN A 852 -13.84 -13.79 -3.69
C GLN A 852 -14.95 -13.61 -2.61
N GLN A 853 -16.23 -13.50 -3.02
CA GLN A 853 -17.46 -13.54 -2.18
C GLN A 853 -18.02 -12.18 -1.68
N GLU A 854 -19.26 -12.22 -1.18
CA GLU A 854 -20.28 -11.15 -1.11
C GLU A 854 -19.80 -9.72 -0.83
N ILE A 855 -20.19 -8.76 -1.68
CA ILE A 855 -20.23 -7.35 -1.29
C ILE A 855 -21.52 -7.15 -0.49
N SER A 856 -21.43 -7.32 0.83
CA SER A 856 -22.53 -6.98 1.72
C SER A 856 -22.71 -5.46 1.79
N VAL A 857 -23.26 -4.88 0.72
CA VAL A 857 -23.89 -3.57 0.83
C VAL A 857 -25.02 -3.77 1.84
N MET A 858 -24.79 -3.31 3.08
CA MET A 858 -25.79 -3.23 4.14
C MET A 858 -26.12 -1.74 4.35
N PRO A 859 -26.91 -1.12 3.45
CA PRO A 859 -27.14 0.32 3.52
C PRO A 859 -27.87 0.63 4.82
N THR A 860 -27.42 1.67 5.54
CA THR A 860 -28.19 2.14 6.68
C THR A 860 -29.56 2.66 6.22
N ALA A 861 -30.54 2.67 7.12
CA ALA A 861 -31.91 3.05 6.79
C ALA A 861 -31.97 4.43 6.09
N GLY A 862 -32.30 4.43 4.80
CA GLY A 862 -32.36 5.62 3.94
C GLY A 862 -31.28 5.72 2.85
N SER A 863 -30.20 4.95 2.91
CA SER A 863 -29.13 4.97 1.90
C SER A 863 -29.55 4.30 0.58
N VAL A 864 -29.05 4.83 -0.53
CA VAL A 864 -29.49 4.49 -1.90
C VAL A 864 -28.39 3.78 -2.71
N ILE A 865 -28.71 2.60 -3.25
CA ILE A 865 -27.95 1.93 -4.31
C ILE A 865 -28.57 2.34 -5.66
N GLY A 866 -27.82 3.04 -6.51
CA GLY A 866 -28.35 3.58 -7.77
C GLY A 866 -27.34 3.72 -8.90
N GLY A 867 -27.77 4.38 -9.98
CA GLY A 867 -27.01 4.45 -11.22
C GLY A 867 -27.21 3.24 -12.13
N SER A 868 -26.44 3.15 -13.21
CA SER A 868 -26.65 2.19 -14.31
C SER A 868 -25.38 1.42 -14.68
N GLY A 869 -24.60 1.05 -13.66
CA GLY A 869 -23.42 0.19 -13.81
C GLY A 869 -23.73 -1.29 -13.53
N THR A 870 -22.68 -2.01 -13.17
CA THR A 870 -22.70 -3.43 -12.79
C THR A 870 -22.06 -3.61 -11.41
N ILE A 871 -22.72 -4.36 -10.52
CA ILE A 871 -22.11 -4.87 -9.28
C ILE A 871 -21.94 -6.38 -9.47
N ASP A 872 -20.71 -6.82 -9.71
CA ASP A 872 -20.34 -8.22 -9.90
C ASP A 872 -20.15 -8.93 -8.55
N ALA A 873 -21.21 -8.90 -7.74
CA ALA A 873 -21.29 -9.50 -6.41
C ALA A 873 -22.75 -9.75 -5.98
N SER A 874 -22.93 -10.45 -4.86
CA SER A 874 -24.19 -10.50 -4.10
C SER A 874 -24.48 -9.14 -3.48
N VAL A 875 -25.76 -8.73 -3.40
CA VAL A 875 -26.22 -7.47 -2.79
C VAL A 875 -27.48 -7.74 -1.96
N VAL A 876 -27.58 -7.16 -0.76
CA VAL A 876 -28.76 -7.31 0.13
C VAL A 876 -29.47 -5.97 0.29
N ILE A 877 -30.79 -5.94 0.17
CA ILE A 877 -31.61 -4.73 0.30
C ILE A 877 -32.63 -4.94 1.42
N ALA A 878 -32.30 -4.44 2.61
CA ALA A 878 -33.02 -4.66 3.88
C ALA A 878 -33.13 -3.35 4.69
N ASN A 879 -33.86 -3.37 5.80
CA ASN A 879 -33.75 -2.40 6.91
C ASN A 879 -33.84 -0.90 6.50
N GLY A 880 -34.65 -0.57 5.50
CA GLY A 880 -34.80 0.80 5.01
C GLY A 880 -33.84 1.23 3.91
N ALA A 881 -32.96 0.35 3.44
CA ALA A 881 -32.18 0.52 2.22
C ALA A 881 -33.07 0.76 0.99
N VAL A 882 -32.59 1.54 0.02
CA VAL A 882 -33.28 1.80 -1.25
C VAL A 882 -32.44 1.32 -2.43
N VAL A 883 -33.01 0.54 -3.34
CA VAL A 883 -32.46 0.39 -4.70
C VAL A 883 -33.22 1.32 -5.66
N SER A 884 -32.49 2.06 -6.50
CA SER A 884 -33.02 3.06 -7.43
C SER A 884 -32.17 3.08 -8.72
N PRO A 885 -32.43 2.18 -9.69
CA PRO A 885 -31.67 2.11 -10.93
C PRO A 885 -31.65 3.44 -11.72
N GLY A 886 -30.51 3.75 -12.32
CA GLY A 886 -30.33 4.92 -13.18
C GLY A 886 -30.11 6.25 -12.46
N LEU A 887 -30.31 7.32 -13.23
CA LEU A 887 -30.31 8.74 -12.82
C LEU A 887 -31.49 9.40 -13.56
N SER A 888 -32.72 9.14 -13.09
CA SER A 888 -33.89 8.85 -13.96
C SER A 888 -33.80 7.44 -14.56
N THR A 889 -34.94 6.90 -15.01
CA THR A 889 -35.11 5.59 -15.70
C THR A 889 -33.84 4.93 -16.28
N GLY A 890 -33.38 3.83 -15.69
CA GLY A 890 -32.18 3.09 -16.12
C GLY A 890 -32.19 1.60 -15.78
N ALA A 891 -31.08 0.91 -16.06
CA ALA A 891 -30.88 -0.49 -15.68
C ALA A 891 -29.64 -0.63 -14.79
N LEU A 892 -29.82 -1.19 -13.60
CA LEU A 892 -28.74 -1.56 -12.67
C LEU A 892 -28.52 -3.06 -12.78
N ASN A 893 -27.27 -3.48 -13.01
CA ASN A 893 -26.91 -4.89 -13.18
C ASN A 893 -26.26 -5.41 -11.90
N LEU A 894 -26.70 -6.57 -11.41
CA LEU A 894 -26.16 -7.23 -10.22
C LEU A 894 -25.80 -8.68 -10.57
N ALA A 895 -24.79 -9.27 -9.94
CA ALA A 895 -24.56 -10.72 -10.07
C ALA A 895 -25.65 -11.50 -9.33
N ASN A 896 -25.81 -11.25 -8.03
CA ASN A 896 -26.83 -11.86 -7.17
C ASN A 896 -27.53 -10.78 -6.33
N ALA A 897 -28.77 -11.01 -5.91
CA ALA A 897 -29.51 -10.02 -5.11
C ALA A 897 -30.51 -10.66 -4.12
N THR A 898 -30.58 -10.13 -2.91
CA THR A 898 -31.58 -10.50 -1.90
C THR A 898 -32.45 -9.30 -1.55
N LEU A 899 -33.76 -9.42 -1.79
CA LEU A 899 -34.78 -8.46 -1.36
C LEU A 899 -35.31 -8.91 0.01
N ASP A 900 -35.02 -8.16 1.06
CA ASP A 900 -35.24 -8.59 2.45
C ASP A 900 -36.14 -7.63 3.24
N ASP A 901 -36.41 -7.99 4.49
CA ASP A 901 -37.31 -7.31 5.42
C ASP A 901 -37.06 -5.79 5.46
N GLY A 902 -38.11 -5.02 5.20
CA GLY A 902 -38.11 -3.55 5.26
C GLY A 902 -37.28 -2.82 4.18
N GLY A 903 -36.75 -3.52 3.18
CA GLY A 903 -36.08 -2.90 2.02
C GLY A 903 -37.05 -2.14 1.09
N PHE A 904 -36.51 -1.23 0.28
CA PHE A 904 -37.25 -0.44 -0.71
C PHE A 904 -36.69 -0.59 -2.13
N TYR A 905 -37.58 -0.57 -3.12
CA TYR A 905 -37.25 -0.34 -4.52
C TYR A 905 -37.98 0.93 -4.98
N ASP A 906 -37.22 2.01 -5.23
CA ASP A 906 -37.70 3.14 -6.01
C ASP A 906 -37.70 2.75 -7.50
N TRP A 907 -38.89 2.52 -8.05
CA TRP A 907 -39.07 2.16 -9.44
C TRP A 907 -39.65 3.35 -10.20
N GLU A 908 -38.81 3.97 -11.02
CA GLU A 908 -39.15 5.11 -11.84
C GLU A 908 -39.65 4.67 -13.22
N ILE A 909 -40.71 5.34 -13.68
CA ILE A 909 -41.26 5.17 -15.02
C ILE A 909 -41.50 6.53 -15.67
N ARG A 910 -41.06 6.68 -16.92
CA ARG A 910 -41.26 7.86 -17.77
C ARG A 910 -42.17 7.58 -18.95
N ASP A 911 -42.29 6.33 -19.37
CA ASP A 911 -43.05 5.92 -20.54
C ASP A 911 -43.74 4.55 -20.33
N ALA A 912 -45.07 4.57 -20.30
CA ALA A 912 -45.92 3.41 -20.06
C ALA A 912 -45.78 2.30 -21.13
N GLU A 913 -45.28 2.66 -22.31
CA GLU A 913 -45.00 1.74 -23.42
C GLU A 913 -43.51 1.78 -23.82
N GLY A 914 -42.64 2.28 -22.95
CA GLY A 914 -41.19 2.24 -23.14
C GLY A 914 -40.60 0.92 -22.66
N SER A 915 -39.43 0.55 -23.19
CA SER A 915 -38.71 -0.66 -22.79
C SER A 915 -38.13 -0.53 -21.37
N ALA A 916 -37.95 -1.67 -20.71
CA ALA A 916 -37.21 -1.75 -19.46
C ALA A 916 -35.78 -1.21 -19.63
N GLY A 917 -35.23 -0.56 -18.59
CA GLY A 917 -33.92 0.09 -18.61
C GLY A 917 -33.84 1.42 -19.37
N SER A 918 -34.96 1.96 -19.87
CA SER A 918 -34.94 3.19 -20.70
C SER A 918 -36.26 4.00 -20.74
N GLY A 919 -37.41 3.31 -20.63
CA GLY A 919 -38.73 3.90 -20.41
C GLY A 919 -39.22 3.75 -18.97
N HIS A 920 -38.74 2.73 -18.28
CA HIS A 920 -38.89 2.45 -16.85
C HIS A 920 -37.67 1.70 -16.33
N ASP A 921 -37.49 1.67 -15.02
CA ASP A 921 -36.35 1.00 -14.38
C ASP A 921 -36.36 -0.51 -14.53
N LEU A 922 -35.15 -1.07 -14.51
CA LEU A 922 -34.92 -2.51 -14.46
C LEU A 922 -33.80 -2.85 -13.46
N LEU A 923 -34.10 -3.72 -12.51
CA LEU A 923 -33.09 -4.43 -11.73
C LEU A 923 -32.72 -5.73 -12.46
N ASN A 924 -31.53 -5.80 -13.04
CA ASN A 924 -31.09 -6.92 -13.87
C ASN A 924 -30.09 -7.79 -13.11
N VAL A 925 -30.54 -8.93 -12.59
CA VAL A 925 -29.72 -9.88 -11.84
C VAL A 925 -29.24 -10.99 -12.79
N ALA A 926 -27.95 -11.31 -12.77
CA ALA A 926 -27.36 -12.31 -13.66
C ALA A 926 -27.69 -13.74 -13.22
N ASP A 927 -27.54 -14.02 -11.92
CA ASP A 927 -27.73 -15.32 -11.28
C ASP A 927 -28.97 -15.32 -10.38
N ASP A 928 -28.83 -15.47 -9.05
CA ASP A 928 -29.94 -15.66 -8.13
C ASP A 928 -30.53 -14.33 -7.62
N LEU A 929 -31.85 -14.16 -7.79
CA LEU A 929 -32.65 -13.14 -7.11
C LEU A 929 -33.52 -13.82 -6.04
N VAL A 930 -33.21 -13.57 -4.77
CA VAL A 930 -33.89 -14.15 -3.60
C VAL A 930 -34.89 -13.16 -3.02
N MET A 931 -36.13 -13.62 -2.80
CA MET A 931 -37.16 -12.87 -2.08
C MET A 931 -37.24 -13.35 -0.62
N ALA A 932 -36.45 -12.74 0.26
CA ALA A 932 -36.32 -13.14 1.67
C ALA A 932 -37.35 -12.47 2.60
N ALA A 933 -37.87 -11.30 2.23
CA ALA A 933 -38.77 -10.52 3.09
C ALA A 933 -40.02 -11.29 3.55
N SER A 934 -40.52 -10.91 4.72
CA SER A 934 -41.65 -11.46 5.45
C SER A 934 -42.94 -10.64 5.25
N SER A 935 -44.10 -11.21 5.58
CA SER A 935 -45.37 -10.46 5.57
C SER A 935 -45.51 -9.50 6.77
N SER A 936 -44.66 -9.63 7.79
CA SER A 936 -44.57 -8.75 8.96
C SER A 936 -43.82 -7.46 8.66
N ASN A 937 -42.79 -7.52 7.81
CA ASN A 937 -41.98 -6.36 7.41
C ASN A 937 -41.72 -6.37 5.89
N PRO A 938 -42.78 -6.22 5.06
CA PRO A 938 -42.71 -6.48 3.63
C PRO A 938 -41.79 -5.51 2.89
N PHE A 939 -41.05 -6.05 1.91
CA PHE A 939 -40.26 -5.27 0.96
C PHE A 939 -41.17 -4.33 0.15
N ARG A 940 -40.81 -3.06 0.00
CA ARG A 940 -41.70 -2.04 -0.58
C ARG A 940 -41.24 -1.50 -1.93
N ILE A 941 -42.07 -1.68 -2.95
CA ILE A 941 -41.90 -1.03 -4.26
C ILE A 941 -42.63 0.31 -4.23
N ARG A 942 -41.91 1.41 -4.43
CA ARG A 942 -42.47 2.76 -4.61
C ARG A 942 -42.52 3.08 -6.09
N VAL A 943 -43.72 3.30 -6.62
CA VAL A 943 -43.95 3.62 -8.03
C VAL A 943 -43.83 5.13 -8.23
N ARG A 944 -42.85 5.57 -9.03
CA ARG A 944 -42.60 6.98 -9.31
C ARG A 944 -42.81 7.32 -10.77
N GLY A 945 -43.66 8.31 -11.04
CA GLY A 945 -43.92 8.78 -12.40
C GLY A 945 -43.06 9.99 -12.73
N LEU A 946 -42.24 9.92 -13.78
CA LEU A 946 -41.37 11.00 -14.23
C LEU A 946 -41.91 11.69 -15.50
N GLY A 947 -41.95 13.02 -15.47
CA GLY A 947 -42.26 13.84 -16.63
C GLY A 947 -41.08 13.99 -17.60
N PRO A 948 -41.27 14.73 -18.72
CA PRO A 948 -40.25 14.89 -19.77
C PRO A 948 -38.91 15.50 -19.33
N GLY A 949 -38.85 16.13 -18.16
CA GLY A 949 -37.64 16.73 -17.58
C GLY A 949 -36.95 15.88 -16.51
N GLY A 950 -37.37 14.62 -16.28
CA GLY A 950 -36.79 13.74 -15.26
C GLY A 950 -37.26 14.01 -13.82
N ALA A 951 -38.05 15.06 -13.59
CA ALA A 951 -38.72 15.31 -12.31
C ALA A 951 -40.08 14.58 -12.24
N ALA A 952 -40.58 14.37 -11.01
CA ALA A 952 -41.91 13.80 -10.77
C ALA A 952 -43.01 14.49 -11.60
N GLY A 953 -43.87 13.70 -12.26
CA GLY A 953 -44.84 14.21 -13.22
C GLY A 953 -45.63 13.15 -13.97
N ALA A 954 -46.42 13.62 -14.94
CA ALA A 954 -47.25 12.76 -15.77
C ALA A 954 -46.39 12.00 -16.78
N ILE A 955 -46.49 10.68 -16.77
CA ILE A 955 -45.70 9.79 -17.63
C ILE A 955 -46.28 9.73 -19.04
N SER A 956 -45.42 9.50 -20.03
CA SER A 956 -45.85 9.39 -21.42
C SER A 956 -46.59 8.08 -21.71
N ARG A 957 -47.54 8.13 -22.65
CA ARG A 957 -48.31 6.98 -23.19
C ARG A 957 -49.13 6.17 -22.16
N PHE A 958 -49.32 6.68 -20.94
CA PHE A 958 -50.20 6.09 -19.94
C PHE A 958 -51.67 6.39 -20.22
N HIS A 959 -52.49 5.33 -20.22
CA HIS A 959 -53.92 5.38 -20.39
C HIS A 959 -54.58 4.60 -19.25
N ARG A 960 -55.12 5.31 -18.26
CA ARG A 960 -55.70 4.73 -17.03
C ARG A 960 -56.77 3.64 -17.22
N GLY A 961 -57.43 3.59 -18.38
CA GLY A 961 -58.39 2.54 -18.75
C GLY A 961 -57.81 1.35 -19.51
N ARG A 962 -56.48 1.23 -19.62
CA ARG A 962 -55.74 0.11 -20.23
C ARG A 962 -54.85 -0.55 -19.19
N GLY A 963 -54.82 -1.89 -19.19
CA GLY A 963 -53.87 -2.64 -18.37
C GLY A 963 -52.46 -2.65 -18.95
N TYR A 964 -51.45 -2.64 -18.08
CA TYR A 964 -50.04 -2.68 -18.43
C TYR A 964 -49.30 -3.73 -17.61
N GLU A 965 -48.25 -4.31 -18.18
CA GLU A 965 -47.32 -5.21 -17.52
C GLU A 965 -45.90 -4.71 -17.78
N TRP A 966 -45.14 -4.42 -16.72
CA TRP A 966 -43.76 -3.92 -16.79
C TRP A 966 -42.81 -4.86 -16.04
N PRO A 967 -41.78 -5.42 -16.68
CA PRO A 967 -40.74 -6.16 -15.97
C PRO A 967 -39.88 -5.18 -15.18
N ILE A 968 -39.96 -5.26 -13.85
CA ILE A 968 -39.21 -4.39 -12.93
C ILE A 968 -37.90 -5.06 -12.47
N ALA A 969 -37.86 -6.39 -12.45
CA ALA A 969 -36.64 -7.14 -12.21
C ALA A 969 -36.55 -8.36 -13.13
N SER A 970 -35.33 -8.77 -13.47
CA SER A 970 -35.02 -10.00 -14.23
C SER A 970 -33.90 -10.74 -13.51
N ALA A 971 -33.90 -12.07 -13.54
CA ALA A 971 -32.91 -12.91 -12.87
C ALA A 971 -32.51 -14.14 -13.70
N GLY A 972 -31.32 -14.68 -13.44
CA GLY A 972 -30.91 -16.01 -13.89
C GLY A 972 -31.80 -17.09 -13.27
N GLN A 973 -32.04 -17.02 -11.96
CA GLN A 973 -33.08 -17.75 -11.23
C GLN A 973 -33.83 -16.81 -10.26
N LEU A 974 -35.14 -16.99 -10.12
CA LEU A 974 -35.95 -16.28 -9.13
C LEU A 974 -36.34 -17.24 -8.00
N LEU A 975 -35.85 -16.98 -6.80
CA LEU A 975 -35.99 -17.85 -5.62
C LEU A 975 -36.94 -17.23 -4.59
N GLN A 976 -37.69 -18.10 -3.90
CA GLN A 976 -38.59 -17.77 -2.77
C GLN A 976 -39.71 -16.74 -3.05
N PHE A 977 -39.94 -16.33 -4.30
CA PHE A 977 -40.92 -15.29 -4.65
C PHE A 977 -42.33 -15.54 -4.07
N ASN A 978 -42.76 -14.63 -3.20
CA ASN A 978 -44.09 -14.61 -2.62
C ASN A 978 -44.68 -13.19 -2.74
N PRO A 979 -45.74 -12.97 -3.54
CA PRO A 979 -46.31 -11.63 -3.70
C PRO A 979 -46.96 -11.08 -2.41
N ALA A 980 -47.20 -11.92 -1.39
CA ALA A 980 -47.73 -11.48 -0.10
C ALA A 980 -46.68 -10.83 0.83
N THR A 981 -45.38 -10.89 0.48
CA THR A 981 -44.29 -10.23 1.23
C THR A 981 -43.78 -8.96 0.55
N ILE A 982 -44.49 -8.51 -0.50
CA ILE A 982 -44.23 -7.28 -1.23
C ILE A 982 -45.37 -6.28 -1.02
N ALA A 983 -45.04 -5.08 -0.56
CA ALA A 983 -45.95 -3.94 -0.52
C ALA A 983 -45.71 -3.03 -1.73
N ILE A 984 -46.78 -2.45 -2.30
CA ILE A 984 -46.68 -1.49 -3.41
C ILE A 984 -47.25 -0.15 -2.94
N ASP A 985 -46.45 0.91 -3.06
CA ASP A 985 -46.84 2.29 -2.78
C ASP A 985 -46.95 3.06 -4.10
N THR A 986 -48.17 3.51 -4.41
CA THR A 986 -48.53 4.22 -5.65
C THR A 986 -48.82 5.70 -5.40
N SER A 987 -48.64 6.18 -4.16
CA SER A 987 -49.10 7.51 -3.74
C SER A 987 -48.50 8.63 -4.57
N GLU A 988 -47.18 8.62 -4.81
CA GLU A 988 -46.51 9.60 -5.69
C GLU A 988 -46.99 9.50 -7.13
N PHE A 989 -47.05 8.28 -7.70
CA PHE A 989 -47.51 8.05 -9.07
C PHE A 989 -48.90 8.64 -9.31
N GLU A 990 -49.86 8.33 -8.43
CA GLU A 990 -51.27 8.73 -8.57
C GLU A 990 -51.48 10.25 -8.44
N THR A 991 -50.61 10.98 -7.73
CA THR A 991 -50.69 12.45 -7.68
C THR A 991 -50.53 13.12 -9.06
N HIS A 992 -49.79 12.48 -9.96
CA HIS A 992 -49.52 12.98 -11.32
C HIS A 992 -50.19 12.16 -12.43
N ASN A 993 -50.57 10.91 -12.15
CA ASN A 993 -51.06 9.91 -13.11
C ASN A 993 -52.38 9.29 -12.60
N PRO A 994 -53.54 9.95 -12.79
CA PRO A 994 -54.79 9.52 -12.18
C PRO A 994 -55.27 8.16 -12.70
N VAL A 995 -55.54 7.23 -11.77
CA VAL A 995 -56.05 5.87 -12.05
C VAL A 995 -57.58 5.80 -11.96
N ASP A 996 -58.19 4.80 -12.61
CA ASP A 996 -59.65 4.59 -12.54
C ASP A 996 -60.04 3.80 -11.27
N VAL A 997 -61.18 4.14 -10.66
CA VAL A 997 -61.63 3.58 -9.38
C VAL A 997 -61.77 2.05 -9.44
N GLY A 998 -61.02 1.36 -8.58
CA GLY A 998 -60.98 -0.10 -8.50
C GLY A 998 -59.85 -0.75 -9.29
N SER A 999 -59.18 0.00 -10.17
CA SER A 999 -57.89 -0.44 -10.75
C SER A 999 -56.86 -0.59 -9.64
N ARG A 1000 -55.91 -1.50 -9.83
CA ARG A 1000 -54.89 -1.83 -8.80
C ARG A 1000 -53.54 -2.12 -9.42
N PHE A 1001 -52.49 -1.83 -8.65
CA PHE A 1001 -51.16 -2.37 -8.92
C PHE A 1001 -51.00 -3.73 -8.21
N SER A 1002 -50.31 -4.67 -8.86
CA SER A 1002 -49.97 -5.98 -8.30
C SER A 1002 -48.65 -6.49 -8.87
N VAL A 1003 -48.00 -7.43 -8.19
CA VAL A 1003 -46.78 -8.09 -8.68
C VAL A 1003 -47.04 -9.56 -9.01
N ALA A 1004 -46.37 -10.06 -10.05
CA ALA A 1004 -46.38 -11.46 -10.44
C ALA A 1004 -45.00 -11.88 -10.95
N ALA A 1005 -44.70 -13.18 -10.92
CA ALA A 1005 -43.50 -13.75 -11.53
C ALA A 1005 -43.81 -14.37 -12.91
N SER A 1006 -42.91 -14.19 -13.89
CA SER A 1006 -42.96 -14.87 -15.19
C SER A 1006 -41.55 -14.93 -15.80
N ASP A 1007 -41.13 -16.09 -16.31
CA ASP A 1007 -39.83 -16.29 -16.99
C ASP A 1007 -38.63 -15.70 -16.21
N ASN A 1008 -38.54 -16.00 -14.91
CA ASN A 1008 -37.57 -15.47 -13.95
C ASN A 1008 -37.52 -13.92 -13.86
N ARG A 1009 -38.64 -13.26 -14.15
CA ARG A 1009 -38.83 -11.80 -13.96
C ARG A 1009 -39.92 -11.51 -12.94
N ILE A 1010 -39.74 -10.40 -12.21
CA ILE A 1010 -40.81 -9.77 -11.44
C ILE A 1010 -41.49 -8.75 -12.36
N ILE A 1011 -42.81 -8.91 -12.52
CA ILE A 1011 -43.67 -8.09 -13.36
C ILE A 1011 -44.59 -7.25 -12.47
N LEU A 1012 -44.47 -5.92 -12.54
CA LEU A 1012 -45.45 -5.00 -11.99
C LEU A 1012 -46.61 -4.85 -12.98
N ARG A 1013 -47.84 -5.09 -12.52
CA ARG A 1013 -49.05 -5.06 -13.32
C ARG A 1013 -49.93 -3.91 -12.86
N TYR A 1014 -50.36 -3.06 -13.80
CA TYR A 1014 -51.50 -2.19 -13.59
C TYR A 1014 -52.73 -2.88 -14.17
N GLU A 1015 -53.59 -3.39 -13.29
CA GLU A 1015 -54.82 -4.08 -13.66
C GLU A 1015 -56.00 -3.11 -13.61
N VAL A 1016 -56.64 -2.90 -14.77
CA VAL A 1016 -57.90 -2.16 -14.85
C VAL A 1016 -59.07 -3.10 -14.58
N VAL A 1017 -59.96 -2.69 -13.67
CA VAL A 1017 -61.27 -3.35 -13.57
C VAL A 1017 -62.01 -3.06 -14.87
N PRO A 1018 -62.47 -4.09 -15.63
CA PRO A 1018 -63.29 -3.84 -16.78
C PRO A 1018 -64.55 -3.11 -16.32
N GLU A 1019 -64.77 -1.89 -16.79
CA GLU A 1019 -66.08 -1.25 -16.61
C GLU A 1019 -67.13 -2.26 -17.11
N PRO A 1020 -68.14 -2.62 -16.28
CA PRO A 1020 -69.24 -3.43 -16.78
C PRO A 1020 -69.96 -2.57 -17.83
N ALA A 1021 -69.65 -2.82 -19.10
CA ALA A 1021 -70.08 -2.01 -20.22
C ALA A 1021 -71.56 -1.68 -20.04
N THR A 1022 -71.90 -0.39 -20.04
CA THR A 1022 -73.17 0.12 -19.51
C THR A 1022 -74.39 -0.52 -20.19
N SER A 1023 -74.19 -1.08 -21.40
CA SER A 1023 -75.09 -1.93 -22.17
C SER A 1023 -75.54 -3.23 -21.47
N ALA A 1024 -74.70 -3.89 -20.65
CA ALA A 1024 -75.04 -5.14 -19.98
C ALA A 1024 -76.11 -4.92 -18.89
N VAL A 1025 -75.95 -3.87 -18.08
CA VAL A 1025 -76.92 -3.48 -17.04
C VAL A 1025 -78.20 -2.92 -17.67
N LEU A 1026 -78.09 -2.16 -18.77
CA LEU A 1026 -79.26 -1.70 -19.55
C LEU A 1026 -80.03 -2.86 -20.23
N SER A 1027 -79.35 -3.95 -20.60
CA SER A 1027 -80.01 -5.12 -21.22
C SER A 1027 -80.81 -5.96 -20.22
N LEU A 1028 -80.30 -6.13 -18.99
CA LEU A 1028 -81.01 -6.81 -17.91
C LEU A 1028 -82.14 -5.95 -17.29
N GLY A 1029 -81.99 -4.62 -17.27
CA GLY A 1029 -83.04 -3.70 -16.83
C GLY A 1029 -84.29 -3.68 -17.73
N ALA A 1030 -84.15 -3.97 -19.03
CA ALA A 1030 -85.23 -3.87 -20.01
C ALA A 1030 -86.27 -5.01 -19.95
N ILE A 1031 -85.93 -6.18 -19.38
CA ILE A 1031 -86.82 -7.36 -19.36
C ILE A 1031 -87.79 -7.35 -18.16
N LEU A 1032 -87.49 -6.60 -17.10
CA LEU A 1032 -88.30 -6.55 -15.87
C LEU A 1032 -89.35 -5.41 -15.83
N LEU A 1033 -89.45 -4.58 -16.88
CA LEU A 1033 -90.28 -3.35 -16.88
C LEU A 1033 -91.59 -3.45 -17.70
N ALA A 1034 -92.00 -4.64 -18.14
CA ALA A 1034 -93.30 -4.90 -18.77
C ALA A 1034 -94.26 -5.69 -17.84
N GLY A 1035 -94.34 -5.29 -16.56
CA GLY A 1035 -94.93 -6.10 -15.45
C GLY A 1035 -96.19 -5.57 -14.74
N ARG A 1036 -96.81 -4.49 -15.23
CA ARG A 1036 -98.17 -3.99 -14.87
C ARG A 1036 -98.38 -3.30 -13.51
N CYS A 1037 -98.92 -2.09 -13.60
CA CYS A 1037 -99.34 -1.20 -12.51
C CYS A 1037 -100.51 -1.73 -11.66
N GLY A 1038 -100.56 -1.41 -10.35
CA GLY A 1038 -101.52 -1.99 -9.39
C GLY A 1038 -101.93 -1.19 -8.14
N ARG A 1039 -102.00 0.17 -8.21
CA ARG A 1039 -102.71 1.08 -7.27
C ARG A 1039 -102.38 1.09 -5.74
N ARG A 1040 -101.86 2.25 -5.29
CA ARG A 1040 -102.36 3.16 -4.21
C ARG A 1040 -103.57 2.69 -3.36
N CYS A 1041 -103.72 3.00 -2.06
CA CYS A 1041 -103.06 3.96 -1.15
C CYS A 1041 -103.50 3.76 0.34
N VAL A 1042 -103.06 4.68 1.22
CA VAL A 1042 -103.55 5.04 2.58
C VAL A 1042 -102.60 4.63 3.72
N SER A 1043 -102.67 5.36 4.85
CA SER A 1043 -101.53 5.80 5.69
C SER A 1043 -101.75 5.55 7.20
N ILE A 1044 -100.70 5.88 7.99
CA ILE A 1044 -100.65 6.09 9.45
C ILE A 1044 -100.58 4.83 10.34
N HIS A 1045 -99.42 4.60 11.00
CA HIS A 1045 -99.27 4.66 12.48
C HIS A 1045 -97.81 4.48 12.95
N ARG A 1046 -97.43 5.20 14.02
CA ARG A 1046 -96.36 4.82 14.99
C ARG A 1046 -97.02 4.06 16.15
N PRO A 1047 -96.31 3.31 17.02
CA PRO A 1047 -95.73 3.93 18.24
C PRO A 1047 -94.39 3.28 18.75
N PHE A 1048 -93.51 4.00 19.47
CA PHE A 1048 -93.10 3.84 20.91
C PHE A 1048 -92.38 2.51 21.30
N SER A 1049 -91.43 2.42 22.25
CA SER A 1049 -90.64 3.38 23.09
C SER A 1049 -89.60 2.64 23.98
N SER A 1050 -88.98 3.33 24.96
CA SER A 1050 -88.07 2.87 26.06
C SER A 1050 -86.66 2.42 25.63
N SER A 1051 -85.53 2.93 26.15
CA SER A 1051 -85.00 3.00 27.55
C SER A 1051 -84.79 1.60 28.16
N ALA A 1052 -83.71 1.26 28.87
CA ALA A 1052 -82.74 2.05 29.64
C ALA A 1052 -81.35 1.32 29.67
N VAL A 1053 -80.23 1.98 30.01
CA VAL A 1053 -79.49 1.94 31.30
C VAL A 1053 -78.80 0.59 31.63
N ALA A 1054 -77.61 0.70 32.25
CA ALA A 1054 -76.77 -0.36 32.84
C ALA A 1054 -77.56 -1.34 33.74
N ASP A 1055 -77.07 -2.54 34.09
CA ASP A 1055 -75.84 -2.72 34.90
C ASP A 1055 -75.43 -4.21 35.04
N GLU A 1056 -74.16 -4.41 35.43
CA GLU A 1056 -73.59 -5.50 36.26
C GLU A 1056 -73.82 -7.03 36.01
N ARG A 1057 -72.70 -7.78 36.18
CA ARG A 1057 -72.55 -9.16 36.76
C ARG A 1057 -73.05 -10.38 35.95
N ASP A 1058 -72.48 -11.59 36.07
CA ASP A 1058 -71.23 -12.12 36.69
C ASP A 1058 -70.91 -13.52 36.10
N GLU A 1059 -69.71 -14.07 36.35
CA GLU A 1059 -69.29 -15.51 36.20
C GLU A 1059 -69.29 -16.13 34.76
N THR A 1060 -68.39 -17.04 34.32
CA THR A 1060 -67.15 -17.69 34.83
C THR A 1060 -66.40 -18.37 33.66
N ASP A 1061 -65.07 -18.51 33.78
CA ASP A 1061 -64.14 -19.45 33.08
C ASP A 1061 -64.08 -19.39 31.52
N ASP A 1062 -62.97 -19.70 30.82
CA ASP A 1062 -61.74 -20.41 31.19
C ASP A 1062 -60.52 -20.00 30.33
N ASP A 1063 -59.33 -20.10 30.95
CA ASP A 1063 -57.94 -20.32 30.45
C ASP A 1063 -57.24 -19.62 29.23
N GLN A 1064 -55.90 -19.47 29.39
CA GLN A 1064 -54.78 -19.23 28.44
C GLN A 1064 -54.69 -17.94 27.56
N GLY A 1065 -53.48 -17.35 27.50
CA GLY A 1065 -52.97 -16.75 26.24
C GLY A 1065 -52.23 -15.40 26.27
N ALA A 1066 -50.95 -15.41 26.70
CA ALA A 1066 -49.79 -14.63 26.21
C ALA A 1066 -49.87 -13.16 25.69
N GLU A 1067 -48.94 -12.34 26.19
CA GLU A 1067 -48.04 -11.43 25.44
C GLU A 1067 -48.62 -10.46 24.38
N ASN A 1068 -48.55 -9.13 24.62
CA ASN A 1068 -47.37 -8.33 24.27
C ASN A 1068 -47.51 -6.80 24.51
N ASP A 1069 -46.34 -6.15 24.50
CA ASP A 1069 -45.99 -4.75 24.14
C ASP A 1069 -46.49 -3.55 24.98
N GLU A 1070 -45.49 -2.87 25.55
CA GLU A 1070 -45.13 -1.44 25.38
C GLU A 1070 -46.26 -0.41 25.19
N ASP A 1071 -46.27 0.62 26.05
CA ASP A 1071 -45.69 1.91 25.62
C ASP A 1071 -45.25 2.81 26.81
N CYS A 1072 -44.59 3.89 26.44
CA CYS A 1072 -43.68 4.76 27.16
C CYS A 1072 -44.21 5.66 28.29
N GLN A 1073 -43.27 5.94 29.19
CA GLN A 1073 -43.01 7.21 29.88
C GLN A 1073 -43.98 7.74 30.94
N GLY A 1074 -43.39 8.06 32.10
CA GLY A 1074 -44.05 8.70 33.23
C GLY A 1074 -43.13 8.85 34.45
N ASP A 1075 -41.92 9.38 34.25
CA ASP A 1075 -40.99 9.63 35.35
C ASP A 1075 -41.56 10.68 36.33
N THR A 1076 -41.70 10.32 37.61
CA THR A 1076 -41.10 11.09 38.71
C THR A 1076 -41.24 10.35 40.04
N SER A 1077 -40.10 9.84 40.53
CA SER A 1077 -39.71 9.74 41.94
C SER A 1077 -40.72 9.27 43.01
N HIS A 1078 -40.36 8.23 43.77
CA HIS A 1078 -40.37 8.28 45.25
C HIS A 1078 -39.39 7.27 45.85
N ASP A 1079 -38.49 7.74 46.73
CA ASP A 1079 -37.66 6.89 47.61
C ASP A 1079 -38.50 6.44 48.82
N GLY A 1080 -38.27 5.22 49.32
CA GLY A 1080 -39.21 4.56 50.24
C GLY A 1080 -38.83 3.18 50.78
N THR A 1081 -37.64 3.03 51.36
CA THR A 1081 -37.32 2.03 52.41
C THR A 1081 -37.34 0.51 52.11
N HIS A 1082 -36.12 -0.01 51.90
CA HIS A 1082 -35.52 -1.21 52.53
C HIS A 1082 -36.34 -2.48 52.87
N GLY A 1083 -35.92 -3.60 52.26
CA GLY A 1083 -36.03 -4.96 52.79
C GLY A 1083 -34.83 -5.82 52.37
N GLN A 1084 -33.78 -5.90 53.19
CA GLN A 1084 -32.57 -6.68 52.89
C GLN A 1084 -32.83 -8.20 52.97
N THR A 1085 -32.16 -8.98 52.11
CA THR A 1085 -31.24 -10.11 52.47
C THR A 1085 -30.91 -10.96 51.23
N LEU A 1086 -29.82 -10.66 50.50
CA LEU A 1086 -29.09 -11.64 49.64
C LEU A 1086 -27.78 -11.14 48.95
N ILE A 1087 -27.12 -10.08 49.43
CA ILE A 1087 -25.84 -9.62 48.84
C ILE A 1087 -24.73 -9.54 49.89
N HIS A 1088 -24.17 -10.69 50.28
CA HIS A 1088 -22.97 -10.75 51.16
C HIS A 1088 -22.05 -11.97 50.95
N ARG A 1089 -22.06 -12.57 49.74
CA ARG A 1089 -21.06 -13.59 49.35
C ARG A 1089 -20.22 -13.26 48.12
N SER A 1090 -20.68 -12.42 47.19
CA SER A 1090 -19.93 -12.10 45.96
C SER A 1090 -18.78 -11.09 46.14
N ARG A 1091 -18.90 -10.12 47.04
CA ARG A 1091 -17.90 -9.03 47.18
C ARG A 1091 -16.52 -9.51 47.66
N THR A 1092 -16.50 -10.49 48.57
CA THR A 1092 -15.27 -11.00 49.20
C THR A 1092 -14.39 -11.85 48.26
N GLU A 1093 -14.93 -12.37 47.16
CA GLU A 1093 -14.16 -13.09 46.13
C GLU A 1093 -13.55 -12.14 45.10
N VAL A 1094 -14.27 -11.09 44.69
CA VAL A 1094 -13.77 -10.06 43.77
C VAL A 1094 -12.56 -9.33 44.35
N ASP A 1095 -12.61 -8.92 45.63
CA ASP A 1095 -11.46 -8.27 46.29
C ASP A 1095 -10.25 -9.20 46.42
N ARG A 1096 -10.47 -10.51 46.59
CA ARG A 1096 -9.40 -11.52 46.62
C ARG A 1096 -8.79 -11.77 45.24
N MET A 1097 -9.56 -11.71 44.17
CA MET A 1097 -9.03 -11.77 42.79
C MET A 1097 -8.23 -10.51 42.46
N SER A 1098 -8.79 -9.32 42.71
CA SER A 1098 -8.10 -8.04 42.49
C SER A 1098 -6.76 -7.97 43.22
N THR A 1099 -6.69 -8.43 44.47
CA THR A 1099 -5.43 -8.46 45.25
C THR A 1099 -4.38 -9.40 44.63
N LYS A 1100 -4.79 -10.54 44.06
CA LYS A 1100 -3.88 -11.49 43.38
C LYS A 1100 -3.38 -10.96 42.04
N VAL A 1101 -4.25 -10.38 41.22
CA VAL A 1101 -3.87 -9.76 39.93
C VAL A 1101 -2.89 -8.62 40.15
N ASN A 1102 -3.15 -7.74 41.12
CA ASN A 1102 -2.25 -6.64 41.49
C ASN A 1102 -0.92 -7.09 42.15
N ALA A 1103 -0.80 -8.35 42.58
CA ALA A 1103 0.46 -8.94 43.02
C ALA A 1103 1.24 -9.57 41.86
N ALA A 1104 0.53 -10.20 40.91
CA ALA A 1104 1.12 -10.73 39.68
C ALA A 1104 1.75 -9.61 38.83
N PHE A 1105 1.02 -8.51 38.58
CA PHE A 1105 1.53 -7.35 37.85
C PHE A 1105 2.78 -6.72 38.49
N ARG A 1106 2.82 -6.63 39.83
CA ARG A 1106 4.00 -6.12 40.55
C ARG A 1106 5.22 -7.05 40.45
N THR A 1107 4.98 -8.36 40.33
CA THR A 1107 6.05 -9.34 40.11
C THR A 1107 6.57 -9.25 38.67
N LEU A 1108 5.68 -9.15 37.69
CA LEU A 1108 6.02 -9.02 36.27
C LEU A 1108 6.83 -7.75 35.99
N ASN A 1109 6.40 -6.59 36.53
CA ASN A 1109 7.12 -5.33 36.38
C ASN A 1109 8.49 -5.36 37.07
N ARG A 1110 8.65 -6.09 38.19
CA ARG A 1110 9.97 -6.27 38.82
C ARG A 1110 10.89 -7.14 37.95
N VAL A 1111 10.37 -8.23 37.37
CA VAL A 1111 11.14 -9.08 36.44
C VAL A 1111 11.55 -8.29 35.19
N GLN A 1112 10.67 -7.48 34.59
CA GLN A 1112 11.03 -6.61 33.46
C GLN A 1112 12.05 -5.51 33.85
N HIS A 1113 11.94 -4.94 35.05
CA HIS A 1113 12.91 -3.97 35.55
C HIS A 1113 14.30 -4.62 35.75
N ASP A 1114 14.37 -5.81 36.34
CA ASP A 1114 15.61 -6.52 36.59
C ASP A 1114 16.23 -7.07 35.29
N GLN A 1115 15.42 -7.47 34.30
CA GLN A 1115 15.86 -7.77 32.93
C GLN A 1115 16.46 -6.53 32.24
N ARG A 1116 15.78 -5.38 32.33
CA ARG A 1116 16.30 -4.09 31.78
C ARG A 1116 17.53 -3.59 32.52
N ALA A 1117 17.71 -3.90 33.80
CA ALA A 1117 18.93 -3.62 34.55
C ALA A 1117 20.09 -4.51 34.09
N ALA A 1118 19.86 -5.82 33.94
CA ALA A 1118 20.86 -6.77 33.43
C ALA A 1118 21.31 -6.44 31.99
N PHE A 1119 20.40 -5.97 31.14
CA PHE A 1119 20.72 -5.54 29.78
C PHE A 1119 21.62 -4.28 29.75
N ARG A 1120 21.50 -3.38 30.74
CA ARG A 1120 22.37 -2.19 30.86
C ARG A 1120 23.76 -2.53 31.37
N THR A 1121 23.91 -3.45 32.33
CA THR A 1121 25.24 -3.86 32.82
C THR A 1121 26.05 -4.64 31.79
N TRP A 1122 25.42 -5.24 30.77
CA TRP A 1122 26.14 -5.95 29.70
C TRP A 1122 26.81 -4.99 28.69
N HIS A 1123 26.30 -3.76 28.55
CA HIS A 1123 26.82 -2.78 27.58
C HIS A 1123 27.89 -1.81 28.12
N THR A 1124 28.14 -1.75 29.43
CA THR A 1124 29.15 -0.85 30.03
C THR A 1124 30.48 -1.55 30.33
N GLY A 1125 30.76 -2.70 29.70
CA GLY A 1125 31.76 -3.67 30.18
C GLY A 1125 32.75 -4.24 29.14
N VAL A 1126 32.98 -3.59 28.00
CA VAL A 1126 34.05 -4.00 27.06
C VAL A 1126 34.96 -2.81 26.71
N GLY A 1127 36.02 -2.65 27.51
CA GLY A 1127 37.18 -1.84 27.12
C GLY A 1127 38.01 -2.56 26.06
N ALA A 1128 38.75 -1.79 25.28
CA ALA A 1128 39.46 -2.27 24.08
C ALA A 1128 40.39 -3.47 24.35
N VAL A 1129 40.27 -4.51 23.50
CA VAL A 1129 41.30 -5.53 23.30
C VAL A 1129 41.61 -5.60 21.81
N SER A 1130 42.81 -5.13 21.44
CA SER A 1130 43.38 -5.34 20.10
C SER A 1130 43.71 -6.82 19.92
N ILE A 1131 43.24 -7.44 18.85
CA ILE A 1131 43.67 -8.78 18.44
C ILE A 1131 44.22 -8.69 17.02
N VAL A 1132 45.55 -8.61 16.94
CA VAL A 1132 46.31 -8.97 15.74
C VAL A 1132 46.07 -10.46 15.49
N GLY A 1133 45.72 -10.81 14.25
CA GLY A 1133 45.17 -12.13 13.94
C GLY A 1133 46.18 -13.27 13.93
N GLU A 1134 45.65 -14.51 14.00
CA GLU A 1134 46.24 -15.64 13.28
C GLU A 1134 45.18 -16.71 12.98
N SER A 1135 45.34 -17.39 11.85
CA SER A 1135 44.36 -18.31 11.28
C SER A 1135 44.24 -19.62 12.07
N LYS A 1136 43.02 -20.07 12.38
CA LYS A 1136 42.72 -21.51 12.54
C LYS A 1136 41.24 -21.86 12.33
N ARG A 1137 41.03 -22.91 11.52
CA ARG A 1137 39.73 -23.58 11.33
C ARG A 1137 39.16 -24.05 12.68
N VAL A 1138 37.87 -23.85 12.88
CA VAL A 1138 37.04 -24.73 13.73
C VAL A 1138 35.79 -25.08 12.92
N VAL A 1139 35.42 -26.36 12.97
CA VAL A 1139 34.24 -26.91 12.29
C VAL A 1139 33.10 -26.95 13.30
N PHE A 1140 32.02 -26.21 13.04
CA PHE A 1140 30.69 -26.76 12.70
C PHE A 1140 29.81 -25.64 12.17
#